data_AF-A0A3M7LYW1-F1
#
_entry.id   AF-A0A3M7LYW1-F1
#
_cell.length_a   1.000
_cell.length_b   1.000
_cell.length_c   1.000
_cell.angle_alpha   90.00
_cell.angle_beta   90.00
_cell.angle_gamma   90.00
#
_symmetry.space_group_name_H-M   'P 1'
#
loop_
_entity.id
_entity.type
_entity.pdbx_description
1 polymer ?
#
loop_
_entity_poly.entity_id
_entity_poly.type
_entity_poly.pdbx_seq_one_letter_code
_entity_poly.pdbx_strand_id
1 'polypeptide(L)'
;MECAGLSYYRSISAWAPGGTLGDSEKLLSPTNSDHSHPVMGMSLRRNRCERRLRAVDFTIPSTELSSSTLVFGRTREVMSRPALNFLRPYLRGSRTPRPEHARAYLALQKRFTQSVAADAYTGPYDVEKQKRLDHLAKVKPLADYHPRLVHASAVHNLSIRDFNAKYHGIQETQTDVVSVLGRVRSVRLLGSKLMFLDIERDTQRLQVMVELKKLAPRDDLDESFRGFKKVARLGDWVSIRGNPTKTSTGQLSVLALDVPQVLAPCLHHLPEKIDDAETLARRPHIHALTSDEPGDVLRLRALIYDYVRTYFIQSGFLEVETPTFDVNAGGAIARPFETVANELSNTPIRLRIAPELNLKRLIIGGQDKIFEIGRVFRNEGVDNTHNPEFSTCEFYEVGATLPTVIARTEQLVHGLHTAIESLRSTYFLTLAAPEGIDFTQPFAQLPFIPTIEKACGRTLPDLSSQDASKELLHMFTELHLATPPNPTLPRLLDTLAETYIEPLCKNPTFITQHPEALSPLSKSYVDEATRQRVASRVELFIQGREYVNAYEEENSPFEQRRKFMQQLDFHTEGGAVIDESYLEALEWGMPPTGGWGCGLDRLVMLFASKKRIADVLPFGTLRNVVGISKTR
;
A
#
# COMPACT_ATOMS: atom_id res chain seq x y z
N MET A 1 -21.83 38.22 -5.22
CA MET A 1 -21.92 38.90 -3.91
C MET A 1 -21.56 37.89 -2.86
N GLU A 2 -20.59 38.28 -2.03
CA GLU A 2 -20.09 37.68 -0.78
C GLU A 2 -19.54 36.26 -0.77
N CYS A 3 -18.20 36.24 -0.61
CA CYS A 3 -17.34 35.18 -0.15
C CYS A 3 -17.71 34.66 1.24
N ALA A 4 -17.59 33.36 1.46
CA ALA A 4 -17.21 32.80 2.75
C ALA A 4 -16.37 31.54 2.53
N GLY A 5 -15.05 31.70 2.69
CA GLY A 5 -14.12 30.57 2.79
C GLY A 5 -14.13 30.00 4.19
N LEU A 6 -14.05 28.68 4.32
CA LEU A 6 -13.82 28.01 5.59
C LEU A 6 -12.67 27.01 5.45
N SER A 7 -11.55 27.41 6.05
CA SER A 7 -10.43 26.59 6.46
C SER A 7 -10.81 25.83 7.72
N TYR A 8 -10.68 24.50 7.75
CA TYR A 8 -10.63 23.75 9.01
C TYR A 8 -9.67 22.56 8.90
N TYR A 9 -8.50 22.73 9.53
CA TYR A 9 -7.62 21.67 10.03
C TYR A 9 -7.02 22.20 11.33
N ARG A 10 -7.36 21.60 12.48
CA ARG A 10 -6.63 21.66 13.78
C ARG A 10 -7.30 20.64 14.72
N SER A 11 -6.66 19.51 14.98
CA SER A 11 -5.80 19.23 16.14
C SER A 11 -6.55 19.21 17.49
N ILE A 12 -6.83 18.00 17.97
CA ILE A 12 -7.30 17.74 19.34
C ILE A 12 -6.07 17.51 20.23
N SER A 13 -5.92 18.33 21.26
CA SER A 13 -5.02 18.05 22.39
C SER A 13 -5.58 18.64 23.69
N ALA A 14 -5.67 17.76 24.68
CA ALA A 14 -5.62 17.97 26.12
C ALA A 14 -6.79 18.72 26.82
N TRP A 15 -7.45 18.00 27.73
CA TRP A 15 -8.35 18.53 28.75
C TRP A 15 -7.92 18.01 30.13
N ALA A 16 -7.65 18.93 31.06
CA ALA A 16 -7.71 18.77 32.51
C ALA A 16 -7.66 20.20 33.15
N PRO A 17 -8.05 20.43 34.42
CA PRO A 17 -9.37 20.99 34.75
C PRO A 17 -9.32 22.21 35.71
N GLY A 18 -10.47 22.88 35.90
CA GLY A 18 -10.76 23.84 36.98
C GLY A 18 -12.18 24.38 36.82
N GLY A 19 -13.14 24.04 37.69
CA GLY A 19 -13.46 24.74 38.95
C GLY A 19 -14.37 25.95 38.64
N THR A 20 -15.64 26.04 39.05
CA THR A 20 -16.10 26.12 40.45
C THR A 20 -17.63 26.23 40.53
N LEU A 21 -18.17 25.59 41.59
CA LEU A 21 -19.24 25.98 42.54
C LEU A 21 -20.61 26.54 42.07
N GLY A 22 -21.65 25.90 42.61
CA GLY A 22 -23.02 26.42 42.74
C GLY A 22 -23.92 25.41 43.47
N ASP A 23 -24.12 25.64 44.77
CA ASP A 23 -24.86 24.82 45.74
C ASP A 23 -26.38 24.65 45.48
N SER A 24 -26.95 23.52 45.91
CA SER A 24 -28.22 23.49 46.69
C SER A 24 -28.56 22.09 47.26
N GLU A 25 -28.37 22.01 48.58
CA GLU A 25 -29.08 21.29 49.65
C GLU A 25 -29.91 19.99 49.43
N LYS A 26 -29.47 18.96 50.20
CA LYS A 26 -30.18 18.15 51.23
C LYS A 26 -31.46 17.37 50.87
N LEU A 27 -31.42 16.04 51.06
CA LEU A 27 -32.06 15.33 52.20
C LEU A 27 -31.89 13.79 52.12
N LEU A 28 -31.51 13.21 53.28
CA LEU A 28 -31.83 11.87 53.84
C LEU A 28 -31.10 10.61 53.34
N SER A 29 -30.35 10.02 54.28
CA SER A 29 -29.96 8.60 54.40
C SER A 29 -30.80 7.96 55.55
N PRO A 30 -30.55 6.73 56.05
CA PRO A 30 -29.85 5.53 55.54
C PRO A 30 -30.64 4.21 55.76
N THR A 31 -30.22 3.07 55.19
CA THR A 31 -30.26 1.76 55.90
C THR A 31 -29.26 0.75 55.31
N ASN A 32 -28.58 0.05 56.24
CA ASN A 32 -27.56 -0.99 56.11
C ASN A 32 -28.07 -2.32 55.53
N SER A 33 -27.14 -3.11 54.97
CA SER A 33 -26.89 -4.49 55.47
C SER A 33 -25.56 -5.05 54.96
N ASP A 34 -24.73 -5.45 55.92
CA ASP A 34 -23.47 -6.18 55.83
C ASP A 34 -23.57 -7.54 55.13
N HIS A 35 -22.45 -8.01 54.55
CA HIS A 35 -21.88 -9.31 54.90
C HIS A 35 -20.38 -9.39 54.57
N SER A 36 -19.62 -9.90 55.54
CA SER A 36 -18.17 -9.94 55.63
C SER A 36 -17.61 -11.38 55.60
N HIS A 37 -16.52 -11.57 54.84
CA HIS A 37 -15.31 -12.41 55.12
C HIS A 37 -15.41 -13.97 55.16
N PRO A 38 -14.30 -14.74 54.94
CA PRO A 38 -12.90 -14.41 55.28
C PRO A 38 -11.76 -14.82 54.31
N VAL A 39 -10.56 -14.45 54.80
CA VAL A 39 -9.20 -14.48 54.25
C VAL A 39 -8.41 -15.74 54.66
N MET A 40 -7.53 -16.22 53.77
CA MET A 40 -6.23 -16.89 54.01
C MET A 40 -5.39 -16.68 52.73
N GLY A 41 -4.13 -16.24 52.64
CA GLY A 41 -3.05 -16.07 53.61
C GLY A 41 -1.90 -17.05 53.35
N MET A 42 -0.97 -16.78 52.40
CA MET A 42 0.43 -17.30 52.48
C MET A 42 1.43 -16.69 51.45
N SER A 43 2.28 -15.80 51.97
CA SER A 43 3.74 -15.58 51.80
C SER A 43 4.59 -16.19 50.65
N LEU A 44 5.22 -15.28 49.88
CA LEU A 44 6.66 -15.15 49.48
C LEU A 44 7.52 -16.38 49.13
N ARG A 45 8.17 -16.34 47.94
CA ARG A 45 9.65 -16.42 47.78
C ARG A 45 10.12 -16.05 46.36
N ARG A 46 11.05 -15.09 46.29
CA ARG A 46 11.92 -14.78 45.13
C ARG A 46 13.11 -15.73 45.12
N ASN A 47 13.56 -16.19 43.96
CA ASN A 47 14.91 -16.76 43.79
C ASN A 47 15.58 -16.24 42.51
N ARG A 48 16.64 -15.46 42.70
CA ARG A 48 17.75 -15.22 41.76
C ARG A 48 18.79 -16.31 42.01
N CYS A 49 19.48 -16.78 40.96
CA CYS A 49 20.75 -17.47 41.14
C CYS A 49 21.67 -17.20 39.94
N GLU A 50 22.71 -16.40 40.19
CA GLU A 50 23.91 -16.28 39.37
C GLU A 50 24.81 -17.50 39.60
N ARG A 51 25.53 -17.97 38.56
CA ARG A 51 26.80 -18.69 38.74
C ARG A 51 27.81 -18.30 37.67
N ARG A 52 29.01 -17.99 38.14
CA ARG A 52 30.22 -17.56 37.42
C ARG A 52 31.32 -18.61 37.66
N LEU A 53 32.26 -18.67 36.71
CA LEU A 53 33.65 -19.19 36.78
C LEU A 53 33.89 -20.71 36.63
N ARG A 54 34.71 -21.11 35.66
CA ARG A 54 36.19 -21.22 35.77
C ARG A 54 36.86 -21.48 34.41
N ALA A 55 38.04 -20.89 34.25
CA ALA A 55 39.00 -21.10 33.17
C ALA A 55 39.96 -22.26 33.51
N VAL A 56 40.54 -22.89 32.48
CA VAL A 56 41.74 -23.73 32.59
C VAL A 56 42.63 -23.45 31.38
N ASP A 57 43.84 -22.97 31.66
CA ASP A 57 44.97 -22.81 30.74
C ASP A 57 45.73 -24.14 30.56
N PHE A 58 46.34 -24.36 29.39
CA PHE A 58 47.55 -25.19 29.25
C PHE A 58 48.40 -24.72 28.05
N THR A 59 49.70 -24.57 28.30
CA THR A 59 50.77 -24.12 27.38
C THR A 59 51.65 -25.27 26.84
N ILE A 60 51.87 -25.31 25.51
CA ILE A 60 53.15 -25.40 24.70
C ILE A 60 54.11 -26.62 24.96
N PRO A 61 54.72 -27.34 23.95
CA PRO A 61 55.65 -26.79 22.94
C PRO A 61 55.83 -27.41 21.52
N SER A 62 56.30 -26.51 20.62
CA SER A 62 57.19 -26.57 19.43
C SER A 62 57.47 -27.86 18.63
N THR A 63 57.36 -27.76 17.29
CA THR A 63 58.47 -27.90 16.31
C THR A 63 58.08 -27.43 14.90
N GLU A 64 59.07 -26.92 14.16
CA GLU A 64 59.02 -26.28 12.83
C GLU A 64 58.71 -27.24 11.67
N LEU A 65 58.08 -26.72 10.60
CA LEU A 65 58.57 -26.86 9.21
C LEU A 65 57.73 -26.01 8.24
N SER A 66 58.42 -25.50 7.23
CA SER A 66 58.01 -24.49 6.26
C SER A 66 56.96 -24.96 5.25
N SER A 67 56.08 -24.05 4.82
CA SER A 67 55.78 -23.78 3.40
C SER A 67 54.65 -22.76 3.24
N SER A 68 54.88 -21.84 2.32
CA SER A 68 54.04 -20.76 1.83
C SER A 68 52.63 -21.19 1.39
N THR A 69 51.57 -20.53 1.88
CA THR A 69 50.26 -20.47 1.19
C THR A 69 49.46 -19.22 1.61
N LEU A 70 48.89 -18.55 0.60
CA LEU A 70 48.03 -17.36 0.66
C LEU A 70 46.89 -17.47 1.69
N VAL A 71 46.74 -16.43 2.50
CA VAL A 71 45.65 -16.26 3.47
C VAL A 71 44.44 -15.64 2.77
N PHE A 72 43.40 -16.45 2.54
CA PHE A 72 42.02 -15.95 2.35
C PHE A 72 41.34 -15.84 3.72
N GLY A 73 40.85 -14.63 4.03
CA GLY A 73 40.09 -14.33 5.24
C GLY A 73 38.77 -15.10 5.30
N ARG A 74 38.48 -15.65 6.49
CA ARG A 74 37.24 -16.35 6.83
C ARG A 74 36.11 -15.35 7.10
N THR A 75 35.02 -15.42 6.35
CA THR A 75 33.69 -15.02 6.81
C THR A 75 32.81 -16.27 6.92
N ARG A 76 32.50 -16.66 8.16
CA ARG A 76 31.51 -17.68 8.49
C ARG A 76 30.11 -17.08 8.38
N GLU A 77 29.40 -17.39 7.30
CA GLU A 77 27.93 -17.45 7.31
C GLU A 77 27.52 -18.77 6.68
N VAL A 78 27.06 -19.69 7.52
CA VAL A 78 26.56 -20.99 7.09
C VAL A 78 25.13 -20.78 6.61
N MET A 79 24.94 -20.76 5.29
CA MET A 79 23.63 -20.82 4.67
C MET A 79 22.98 -22.19 4.93
N SER A 80 22.02 -22.27 5.85
CA SER A 80 21.06 -23.38 5.90
C SER A 80 19.76 -22.98 5.21
N ARG A 81 19.66 -23.25 3.90
CA ARG A 81 18.37 -23.30 3.18
C ARG A 81 18.23 -24.67 2.51
N PRO A 82 17.02 -25.27 2.47
CA PRO A 82 16.81 -26.66 1.99
C PRO A 82 17.21 -26.90 0.52
N ALA A 83 17.32 -25.84 -0.29
CA ALA A 83 17.51 -25.92 -1.74
C ALA A 83 18.93 -26.34 -2.20
N LEU A 84 19.91 -26.46 -1.31
CA LEU A 84 21.32 -26.73 -1.66
C LEU A 84 21.90 -27.98 -0.99
N ASN A 85 21.04 -28.94 -0.62
CA ASN A 85 21.48 -30.18 0.05
C ASN A 85 22.53 -30.98 -0.76
N PHE A 86 22.51 -30.90 -2.09
CA PHE A 86 23.49 -31.58 -2.94
C PHE A 86 24.92 -31.00 -2.84
N LEU A 87 25.09 -29.79 -2.30
CA LEU A 87 26.38 -29.13 -2.12
C LEU A 87 27.02 -29.38 -0.75
N ARG A 88 26.26 -29.89 0.23
CA ARG A 88 26.75 -30.21 1.59
C ARG A 88 28.01 -31.09 1.62
N PRO A 89 28.18 -32.10 0.75
CA PRO A 89 29.38 -32.93 0.73
C PRO A 89 30.66 -32.15 0.32
N TYR A 90 30.51 -31.11 -0.50
CA TYR A 90 31.63 -30.33 -1.04
C TYR A 90 32.07 -29.19 -0.11
N LEU A 91 31.14 -28.67 0.69
CA LEU A 91 31.42 -27.62 1.68
C LEU A 91 32.06 -28.14 2.97
N ARG A 92 32.05 -29.46 3.20
CA ARG A 92 32.66 -30.12 4.37
C ARG A 92 34.02 -30.77 4.08
N GLY A 93 34.61 -30.47 2.91
CA GLY A 93 35.98 -30.89 2.58
C GLY A 93 36.19 -32.38 2.31
N SER A 94 35.12 -33.19 2.22
CA SER A 94 35.24 -34.66 2.14
C SER A 94 35.26 -35.23 0.72
N ARG A 95 35.08 -34.41 -0.34
CA ARG A 95 35.18 -34.85 -1.76
C ARG A 95 35.66 -33.73 -2.67
N THR A 96 36.47 -34.07 -3.68
CA THR A 96 36.84 -33.18 -4.78
C THR A 96 35.61 -32.87 -5.65
N PRO A 97 35.35 -31.58 -5.99
CA PRO A 97 34.19 -31.20 -6.78
C PRO A 97 34.28 -31.76 -8.21
N ARG A 98 33.22 -32.44 -8.66
CA ARG A 98 33.09 -32.84 -10.07
C ARG A 98 32.87 -31.59 -10.93
N PRO A 99 33.41 -31.53 -12.17
CA PRO A 99 33.27 -30.37 -13.06
C PRO A 99 31.82 -29.93 -13.31
N GLU A 100 30.89 -30.89 -13.23
CA GLU A 100 29.46 -30.71 -13.43
C GLU A 100 28.81 -29.91 -12.29
N HIS A 101 29.17 -30.21 -11.03
CA HIS A 101 28.66 -29.51 -9.86
C HIS A 101 29.30 -28.12 -9.68
N ALA A 102 30.58 -27.98 -10.06
CA ALA A 102 31.23 -26.68 -10.14
C ALA A 102 30.55 -25.79 -11.19
N ARG A 103 30.19 -26.36 -12.36
CA ARG A 103 29.40 -25.65 -13.38
C ARG A 103 28.00 -25.27 -12.89
N ALA A 104 27.30 -26.15 -12.19
CA ALA A 104 25.98 -25.83 -11.63
C ALA A 104 26.05 -24.74 -10.55
N TYR A 105 27.05 -24.83 -9.65
CA TYR A 105 27.32 -23.81 -8.64
C TYR A 105 27.71 -22.47 -9.27
N LEU A 106 28.61 -22.47 -10.25
CA LEU A 106 28.99 -21.25 -10.99
C LEU A 106 27.83 -20.69 -11.81
N ALA A 107 26.96 -21.51 -12.38
CA ALA A 107 25.76 -21.06 -13.08
C ALA A 107 24.73 -20.44 -12.12
N LEU A 108 24.55 -21.03 -10.93
CA LEU A 108 23.72 -20.48 -9.85
C LEU A 108 24.32 -19.18 -9.31
N GLN A 109 25.62 -19.16 -9.02
CA GLN A 109 26.32 -17.98 -8.55
C GLN A 109 26.26 -16.88 -9.61
N LYS A 110 26.54 -17.18 -10.88
CA LYS A 110 26.42 -16.24 -12.00
C LYS A 110 24.98 -15.75 -12.18
N ARG A 111 23.96 -16.58 -11.94
CA ARG A 111 22.54 -16.17 -11.88
C ARG A 111 22.25 -15.23 -10.71
N PHE A 112 22.83 -15.46 -9.53
CA PHE A 112 22.68 -14.56 -8.37
C PHE A 112 23.47 -13.26 -8.55
N THR A 113 24.65 -13.30 -9.17
CA THR A 113 25.43 -12.10 -9.52
C THR A 113 24.80 -11.36 -10.69
N GLN A 114 24.05 -12.03 -11.57
CA GLN A 114 23.26 -11.41 -12.64
C GLN A 114 21.86 -10.96 -12.19
N SER A 115 21.31 -11.48 -11.09
CA SER A 115 20.09 -10.95 -10.46
C SER A 115 20.37 -9.66 -9.67
N VAL A 116 21.61 -9.47 -9.24
CA VAL A 116 22.17 -8.13 -9.05
C VAL A 116 22.58 -7.61 -10.43
N ALA A 117 21.60 -7.46 -11.32
CA ALA A 117 21.83 -6.88 -12.62
C ALA A 117 22.54 -5.55 -12.38
N ALA A 118 23.73 -5.40 -12.97
CA ALA A 118 24.32 -4.10 -13.18
C ALA A 118 23.29 -3.32 -14.01
N ASP A 119 22.42 -2.58 -13.32
CA ASP A 119 21.46 -1.72 -13.98
C ASP A 119 22.28 -0.81 -14.90
N ALA A 120 21.88 -0.74 -16.16
CA ALA A 120 22.53 0.10 -17.18
C ALA A 120 22.67 1.58 -16.73
N TYR A 121 21.95 1.97 -15.67
CA TYR A 121 21.99 3.28 -15.02
C TYR A 121 22.94 3.42 -13.82
N THR A 122 23.52 2.34 -13.29
CA THR A 122 24.42 2.43 -12.11
C THR A 122 25.79 1.80 -12.28
N GLY A 123 26.05 1.09 -13.38
CA GLY A 123 27.37 0.52 -13.68
C GLY A 123 27.91 -0.42 -12.59
N PRO A 124 29.09 -1.03 -12.78
CA PRO A 124 29.76 -1.79 -11.74
C PRO A 124 30.35 -0.80 -10.72
N TYR A 125 29.82 -0.76 -9.49
CA TYR A 125 30.20 0.22 -8.45
C TYR A 125 30.33 1.65 -9.01
N ASP A 126 29.20 2.19 -9.45
CA ASP A 126 28.93 3.60 -9.81
C ASP A 126 30.16 4.52 -9.69
N VAL A 127 30.96 4.58 -10.77
CA VAL A 127 32.16 5.43 -10.87
C VAL A 127 31.83 6.88 -10.50
N GLU A 128 30.61 7.32 -10.75
CA GLU A 128 30.14 8.64 -10.36
C GLU A 128 29.94 8.77 -8.85
N LYS A 129 29.35 7.77 -8.20
CA LYS A 129 29.28 7.70 -6.73
C LYS A 129 30.66 7.77 -6.11
N GLN A 130 31.63 7.00 -6.62
CA GLN A 130 32.99 7.01 -6.07
C GLN A 130 33.64 8.39 -6.27
N LYS A 131 33.55 8.98 -7.46
CA LYS A 131 34.03 10.35 -7.72
C LYS A 131 33.37 11.37 -6.78
N ARG A 132 32.08 11.23 -6.52
CA ARG A 132 31.33 12.08 -5.59
C ARG A 132 31.85 11.95 -4.17
N LEU A 133 32.10 10.73 -3.69
CA LEU A 133 32.71 10.48 -2.38
C LEU A 133 34.11 11.09 -2.27
N ASP A 134 34.95 10.89 -3.29
CA ASP A 134 36.31 11.45 -3.33
C ASP A 134 36.29 12.98 -3.31
N HIS A 135 35.35 13.61 -4.02
CA HIS A 135 35.16 15.06 -4.00
C HIS A 135 34.73 15.59 -2.64
N LEU A 136 33.80 14.90 -1.97
CA LEU A 136 33.32 15.29 -0.64
C LEU A 136 34.44 15.17 0.41
N ALA A 137 35.19 14.07 0.37
CA ALA A 137 36.29 13.78 1.30
C ALA A 137 37.48 14.75 1.19
N LYS A 138 37.70 15.36 0.01
CA LYS A 138 38.71 16.41 -0.19
C LYS A 138 38.40 17.71 0.55
N VAL A 139 37.16 17.93 0.98
CA VAL A 139 36.74 19.18 1.65
C VAL A 139 36.61 18.97 3.16
N LYS A 140 35.97 17.88 3.60
CA LYS A 140 35.84 17.53 5.02
C LYS A 140 35.50 16.04 5.19
N PRO A 141 35.62 15.46 6.40
CA PRO A 141 35.20 14.08 6.67
C PRO A 141 33.78 13.78 6.20
N LEU A 142 33.57 12.58 5.63
CA LEU A 142 32.28 12.18 5.06
C LEU A 142 31.12 12.19 6.08
N ALA A 143 31.42 11.86 7.34
CA ALA A 143 30.45 11.88 8.43
C ALA A 143 29.87 13.29 8.68
N ASP A 144 30.67 14.34 8.42
CA ASP A 144 30.28 15.73 8.67
C ASP A 144 29.28 16.27 7.65
N TYR A 145 28.99 15.51 6.59
CA TYR A 145 27.91 15.78 5.63
C TYR A 145 26.55 15.21 6.07
N HIS A 146 26.49 14.52 7.22
CA HIS A 146 25.28 13.98 7.82
C HIS A 146 25.11 14.48 9.26
N PRO A 147 25.13 15.81 9.48
CA PRO A 147 25.02 16.37 10.82
C PRO A 147 23.65 16.08 11.43
N ARG A 148 23.59 16.01 12.76
CA ARG A 148 22.30 16.13 13.47
C ARG A 148 21.76 17.54 13.22
N LEU A 149 20.44 17.64 12.99
CA LEU A 149 19.77 18.94 12.93
C LEU A 149 19.80 19.59 14.31
N VAL A 150 20.32 20.81 14.38
CA VAL A 150 20.34 21.63 15.60
C VAL A 150 19.50 22.87 15.32
N HIS A 151 18.38 23.00 16.01
CA HIS A 151 17.54 24.18 15.95
C HIS A 151 17.99 25.17 17.02
N ALA A 152 18.53 26.32 16.60
CA ALA A 152 18.87 27.38 17.54
C ALA A 152 17.60 28.05 18.06
N SER A 153 17.48 28.24 19.38
CA SER A 153 16.28 28.79 20.03
C SER A 153 15.90 30.21 19.57
N ALA A 154 16.85 30.95 19.00
CA ALA A 154 16.67 32.32 18.50
C ALA A 154 16.39 32.42 16.99
N VAL A 155 16.19 31.29 16.29
CA VAL A 155 15.98 31.26 14.83
C VAL A 155 14.62 30.69 14.49
N HIS A 156 13.86 31.40 13.66
CA HIS A 156 12.57 30.91 13.17
C HIS A 156 12.78 29.84 12.10
N ASN A 157 12.55 28.58 12.46
CA ASN A 157 12.54 27.48 11.51
C ASN A 157 11.23 27.53 10.72
N LEU A 158 11.30 27.72 9.41
CA LEU A 158 10.13 27.81 8.55
C LEU A 158 10.18 26.71 7.48
N SER A 159 9.01 26.16 7.15
CA SER A 159 8.87 25.44 5.88
C SER A 159 9.04 26.42 4.72
N ILE A 160 9.38 25.91 3.53
CA ILE A 160 9.46 26.79 2.35
C ILE A 160 8.10 27.42 2.06
N ARG A 161 7.01 26.67 2.26
CA ARG A 161 5.63 27.17 2.13
C ARG A 161 5.37 28.36 3.05
N ASP A 162 5.69 28.24 4.33
CA ASP A 162 5.43 29.29 5.32
C ASP A 162 6.31 30.51 5.08
N PHE A 163 7.58 30.29 4.68
CA PHE A 163 8.46 31.36 4.26
C PHE A 163 7.88 32.12 3.06
N ASN A 164 7.48 31.41 2.01
CA ASN A 164 6.89 32.02 0.81
C ASN A 164 5.62 32.80 1.17
N ALA A 165 4.71 32.21 1.94
CA ALA A 165 3.47 32.87 2.35
C ALA A 165 3.74 34.15 3.16
N LYS A 166 4.63 34.08 4.16
CA LYS A 166 4.94 35.20 5.06
C LYS A 166 5.65 36.35 4.33
N TYR A 167 6.58 36.05 3.43
CA TYR A 167 7.48 37.06 2.86
C TYR A 167 7.21 37.41 1.39
N HIS A 168 6.16 36.88 0.75
CA HIS A 168 5.87 37.17 -0.67
C HIS A 168 5.86 38.68 -1.02
N GLY A 169 5.34 39.51 -0.12
CA GLY A 169 5.11 40.94 -0.32
C GLY A 169 6.28 41.87 0.01
N ILE A 170 7.42 41.35 0.52
CA ILE A 170 8.54 42.20 0.92
C ILE A 170 9.13 42.95 -0.29
N GLN A 171 9.72 44.12 -0.05
CA GLN A 171 10.42 44.93 -1.07
C GLN A 171 11.92 45.02 -0.77
N GLU A 172 12.28 45.05 0.50
CA GLU A 172 13.67 45.13 0.96
C GLU A 172 14.04 43.91 1.81
N THR A 173 15.33 43.78 2.10
CA THR A 173 15.85 42.73 2.99
C THR A 173 15.30 42.93 4.39
N GLN A 174 14.68 41.90 4.95
CA GLN A 174 14.11 41.91 6.29
C GLN A 174 15.20 41.61 7.33
N THR A 175 15.02 42.12 8.55
CA THR A 175 15.93 41.85 9.68
C THR A 175 15.71 40.48 10.32
N ASP A 176 14.56 39.86 10.06
CA ASP A 176 14.22 38.50 10.50
C ASP A 176 15.34 37.52 10.14
N VAL A 177 15.73 36.68 11.11
CA VAL A 177 16.65 35.56 10.88
C VAL A 177 15.84 34.27 10.86
N VAL A 178 15.81 33.64 9.69
CA VAL A 178 15.08 32.40 9.46
C VAL A 178 16.04 31.25 9.19
N SER A 179 15.59 30.04 9.46
CA SER A 179 16.21 28.83 8.94
C SER A 179 15.24 28.09 8.05
N VAL A 180 15.69 27.77 6.85
CA VAL A 180 14.98 26.96 5.86
C VAL A 180 15.88 25.81 5.43
N LEU A 181 15.27 24.69 5.09
CA LEU A 181 15.98 23.55 4.52
C LEU A 181 15.20 22.97 3.34
N GLY A 182 15.93 22.42 2.39
CA GLY A 182 15.36 21.86 1.17
C GLY A 182 16.39 21.09 0.35
N ARG A 183 15.89 20.41 -0.67
CA ARG A 183 16.71 19.72 -1.65
C ARG A 183 17.14 20.70 -2.74
N VAL A 184 18.42 20.76 -3.05
CA VAL A 184 18.97 21.59 -4.13
C VAL A 184 18.42 21.10 -5.47
N ARG A 185 17.81 22.00 -6.23
CA ARG A 185 17.32 21.82 -7.61
C ARG A 185 18.20 22.50 -8.64
N SER A 186 18.96 23.52 -8.26
CA SER A 186 19.96 24.12 -9.14
C SER A 186 21.07 24.77 -8.34
N VAL A 187 22.25 24.87 -8.96
CA VAL A 187 23.41 25.61 -8.43
C VAL A 187 23.94 26.50 -9.54
N ARG A 188 24.01 27.81 -9.30
CA ARG A 188 24.56 28.79 -10.25
C ARG A 188 25.67 29.59 -9.58
N LEU A 189 26.86 29.59 -10.19
CA LEU A 189 28.02 30.35 -9.71
C LEU A 189 28.15 31.65 -10.51
N LEU A 190 28.24 32.79 -9.83
CA LEU A 190 28.48 34.11 -10.44
C LEU A 190 29.81 34.65 -9.92
N GLY A 191 30.89 34.27 -10.59
CA GLY A 191 32.25 34.62 -10.20
C GLY A 191 32.71 33.90 -8.92
N SER A 192 33.71 34.46 -8.24
CA SER A 192 34.33 33.82 -7.07
C SER A 192 33.61 34.09 -5.75
N LYS A 193 32.71 35.09 -5.69
CA LYS A 193 32.15 35.64 -4.44
C LYS A 193 30.63 35.51 -4.30
N LEU A 194 29.93 35.08 -5.35
CA LEU A 194 28.47 35.01 -5.38
C LEU A 194 28.00 33.67 -5.94
N MET A 195 27.02 33.07 -5.28
CA MET A 195 26.42 31.79 -5.66
C MET A 195 24.92 31.83 -5.37
N PHE A 196 24.14 31.23 -6.26
CA PHE A 196 22.71 31.01 -6.08
C PHE A 196 22.41 29.52 -6.03
N LEU A 197 21.50 29.13 -5.15
CA LEU A 197 20.88 27.82 -5.14
C LEU A 197 19.38 28.01 -5.30
N ASP A 198 18.73 27.12 -6.04
CA ASP A 198 17.29 26.95 -5.89
C ASP A 198 17.08 25.67 -5.08
N ILE A 199 16.33 25.76 -3.98
CA ILE A 199 15.97 24.62 -3.14
C ILE A 199 14.48 24.35 -3.24
N GLU A 200 14.10 23.10 -3.00
CA GLU A 200 12.72 22.65 -3.04
C GLU A 200 12.38 21.73 -1.88
N ARG A 201 11.16 21.88 -1.35
CA ARG A 201 10.56 21.04 -0.33
C ARG A 201 9.05 21.19 -0.41
N ASP A 202 8.32 20.08 -0.30
CA ASP A 202 6.85 20.05 -0.35
C ASP A 202 6.29 20.79 -1.57
N THR A 203 6.86 20.50 -2.76
CA THR A 203 6.60 21.16 -4.06
C THR A 203 6.82 22.68 -4.11
N GLN A 204 7.26 23.30 -3.02
CA GLN A 204 7.58 24.71 -2.95
C GLN A 204 9.05 24.96 -3.26
N ARG A 205 9.33 25.97 -4.08
CA ARG A 205 10.68 26.40 -4.44
C ARG A 205 11.06 27.70 -3.73
N LEU A 206 12.34 27.85 -3.44
CA LEU A 206 12.91 29.05 -2.86
C LEU A 206 14.35 29.24 -3.34
N GLN A 207 14.68 30.46 -3.72
CA GLN A 207 16.04 30.83 -4.06
C GLN A 207 16.84 31.17 -2.79
N VAL A 208 18.10 30.77 -2.80
CA VAL A 208 19.11 31.09 -1.80
C VAL A 208 20.20 31.89 -2.48
N MET A 209 20.53 33.05 -1.92
CA MET A 209 21.63 33.90 -2.35
C MET A 209 22.75 33.82 -1.33
N VAL A 210 23.93 33.40 -1.77
CA VAL A 210 25.13 33.27 -0.93
C VAL A 210 26.19 34.25 -1.43
N GLU A 211 26.35 35.36 -0.71
CA GLU A 211 27.38 36.35 -1.00
C GLU A 211 28.48 36.31 0.05
N LEU A 212 29.72 36.07 -0.36
CA LEU A 212 30.86 35.92 0.56
C LEU A 212 31.01 37.11 1.52
N LYS A 213 30.73 38.34 1.04
CA LYS A 213 30.82 39.56 1.86
C LYS A 213 29.71 39.72 2.90
N LYS A 214 28.60 38.99 2.76
CA LYS A 214 27.43 39.05 3.66
C LYS A 214 27.41 37.92 4.68
N LEU A 215 28.27 36.92 4.51
CA LEU A 215 28.44 35.84 5.46
C LEU A 215 29.07 36.33 6.76
N ALA A 216 28.70 35.70 7.87
CA ALA A 216 29.27 35.97 9.18
C ALA A 216 30.79 35.73 9.16
N PRO A 217 31.59 36.68 9.70
CA PRO A 217 33.04 36.55 9.72
C PRO A 217 33.47 35.38 10.60
N ARG A 218 34.41 34.58 10.10
CA ARG A 218 35.05 33.41 10.75
C ARG A 218 36.41 33.18 10.11
N ASP A 219 37.35 32.62 10.87
CA ASP A 219 38.75 32.46 10.45
C ASP A 219 38.91 31.65 9.16
N ASP A 220 38.03 30.67 8.94
CA ASP A 220 38.05 29.78 7.78
C ASP A 220 36.98 30.11 6.73
N LEU A 221 36.43 31.34 6.73
CA LEU A 221 35.28 31.72 5.88
C LEU A 221 35.54 31.47 4.39
N ASP A 222 36.66 31.99 3.87
CA ASP A 222 37.05 31.84 2.47
C ASP A 222 37.23 30.37 2.08
N GLU A 223 37.83 29.58 2.96
CA GLU A 223 38.06 28.14 2.74
C GLU A 223 36.74 27.36 2.77
N SER A 224 35.90 27.60 3.79
CA SER A 224 34.58 26.97 3.93
C SER A 224 33.65 27.31 2.77
N PHE A 225 33.60 28.57 2.33
CA PHE A 225 32.82 28.97 1.17
C PHE A 225 33.35 28.34 -0.12
N ARG A 226 34.68 28.32 -0.32
CA ARG A 226 35.31 27.64 -1.46
C ARG A 226 35.06 26.14 -1.44
N GLY A 227 35.07 25.52 -0.27
CA GLY A 227 34.75 24.12 -0.05
C GLY A 227 33.30 23.81 -0.43
N PHE A 228 32.35 24.58 0.10
CA PHE A 228 30.93 24.44 -0.22
C PHE A 228 30.66 24.60 -1.72
N LYS A 229 31.21 25.63 -2.38
CA LYS A 229 31.10 25.82 -3.84
C LYS A 229 31.57 24.62 -4.65
N LYS A 230 32.60 23.89 -4.19
CA LYS A 230 33.12 22.70 -4.88
C LYS A 230 32.20 21.49 -4.75
N VAL A 231 31.43 21.40 -3.66
CA VAL A 231 30.66 20.19 -3.33
C VAL A 231 29.16 20.36 -3.47
N ALA A 232 28.61 21.56 -3.43
CA ALA A 232 27.18 21.79 -3.59
C ALA A 232 26.72 21.30 -4.98
N ARG A 233 25.72 20.43 -5.00
CA ARG A 233 25.20 19.81 -6.23
C ARG A 233 23.68 19.66 -6.17
N LEU A 234 23.06 19.61 -7.36
CA LEU A 234 21.70 19.09 -7.55
C LEU A 234 21.47 17.80 -6.73
N GLY A 235 20.36 17.75 -6.00
CA GLY A 235 19.93 16.61 -5.20
C GLY A 235 20.38 16.65 -3.74
N ASP A 236 21.38 17.44 -3.37
CA ASP A 236 21.85 17.58 -1.99
C ASP A 236 20.74 18.18 -1.11
N TRP A 237 20.60 17.73 0.13
CA TRP A 237 19.84 18.47 1.14
C TRP A 237 20.72 19.48 1.82
N VAL A 238 20.23 20.72 1.95
CA VAL A 238 20.95 21.82 2.57
C VAL A 238 20.08 22.54 3.58
N SER A 239 20.71 23.06 4.64
CA SER A 239 20.13 24.02 5.58
C SER A 239 20.75 25.39 5.37
N ILE A 240 19.91 26.41 5.41
CA ILE A 240 20.29 27.80 5.23
C ILE A 240 19.76 28.58 6.42
N ARG A 241 20.64 29.34 7.05
CA ARG A 241 20.29 30.42 7.97
C ARG A 241 20.51 31.75 7.26
N GLY A 242 19.51 32.62 7.26
CA GLY A 242 19.58 33.85 6.48
C GLY A 242 18.43 34.82 6.71
N ASN A 243 18.49 35.93 5.99
CA ASN A 243 17.45 36.96 5.98
C ASN A 243 16.52 36.80 4.77
N PRO A 244 15.21 36.97 4.92
CA PRO A 244 14.31 37.13 3.79
C PRO A 244 14.68 38.36 2.96
N THR A 245 14.74 38.22 1.64
CA THR A 245 15.11 39.31 0.73
C THR A 245 14.44 39.16 -0.64
N LYS A 246 14.51 40.22 -1.46
CA LYS A 246 14.29 40.14 -2.90
C LYS A 246 15.56 40.55 -3.63
N THR A 247 15.90 39.78 -4.66
CA THR A 247 17.01 40.15 -5.56
C THR A 247 16.63 41.36 -6.40
N SER A 248 17.60 41.93 -7.11
CA SER A 248 17.36 43.03 -8.06
C SER A 248 16.40 42.67 -9.20
N THR A 249 16.20 41.38 -9.48
CA THR A 249 15.21 40.86 -10.45
C THR A 249 13.82 40.67 -9.85
N GLY A 250 13.63 41.00 -8.57
CA GLY A 250 12.35 40.88 -7.85
C GLY A 250 12.05 39.47 -7.34
N GLN A 251 12.96 38.51 -7.48
CA GLN A 251 12.76 37.13 -7.01
C GLN A 251 12.90 37.06 -5.49
N LEU A 252 11.91 36.45 -4.82
CA LEU A 252 11.97 36.17 -3.38
C LEU A 252 13.07 35.15 -3.07
N SER A 253 13.93 35.49 -2.12
CA SER A 253 15.13 34.72 -1.78
C SER A 253 15.44 34.76 -0.29
N VAL A 254 16.30 33.85 0.16
CA VAL A 254 17.00 33.95 1.45
C VAL A 254 18.43 34.40 1.18
N LEU A 255 18.83 35.54 1.75
CA LEU A 255 20.22 35.97 1.81
C LEU A 255 20.91 35.21 2.95
N ALA A 256 21.83 34.31 2.60
CA ALA A 256 22.53 33.48 3.56
C ALA A 256 23.42 34.34 4.47
N LEU A 257 23.33 34.08 5.78
CA LEU A 257 24.19 34.66 6.80
C LEU A 257 25.37 33.72 7.15
N ASP A 258 25.22 32.43 6.90
CA ASP A 258 26.26 31.41 7.09
C ASP A 258 26.48 30.64 5.79
N VAL A 259 27.66 30.04 5.63
CA VAL A 259 27.88 29.07 4.54
C VAL A 259 26.83 27.95 4.69
N PRO A 260 25.99 27.67 3.67
CA PRO A 260 24.96 26.67 3.81
C PRO A 260 25.52 25.31 4.22
N GLN A 261 24.81 24.63 5.11
CA GLN A 261 25.24 23.33 5.62
C GLN A 261 24.61 22.22 4.77
N VAL A 262 25.43 21.39 4.15
CA VAL A 262 24.94 20.13 3.54
C VAL A 262 24.53 19.17 4.66
N LEU A 263 23.29 18.70 4.58
CA LEU A 263 22.65 17.80 5.54
C LEU A 263 22.68 16.33 5.10
N ALA A 264 22.57 16.11 3.78
CA ALA A 264 22.66 14.79 3.16
C ALA A 264 23.02 14.97 1.67
N PRO A 265 24.24 14.61 1.24
CA PRO A 265 24.65 14.77 -0.14
C PRO A 265 23.97 13.74 -1.05
N CYS A 266 23.57 14.15 -2.25
CA CYS A 266 23.20 13.21 -3.29
C CYS A 266 24.46 12.58 -3.87
N LEU A 267 24.56 11.27 -3.73
CA LEU A 267 25.72 10.49 -4.18
C LEU A 267 25.60 10.03 -5.65
N HIS A 268 24.40 10.08 -6.20
CA HIS A 268 24.10 9.61 -7.56
C HIS A 268 23.86 10.77 -8.51
N HIS A 269 23.98 10.51 -9.81
CA HIS A 269 23.40 11.38 -10.81
C HIS A 269 21.88 11.40 -10.66
N LEU A 270 21.27 12.58 -10.69
CA LEU A 270 19.83 12.69 -10.88
C LEU A 270 19.56 12.89 -12.38
N PRO A 271 18.91 11.93 -13.06
CA PRO A 271 18.55 12.11 -14.45
C PRO A 271 17.50 13.23 -14.56
N GLU A 272 17.52 13.96 -15.67
CA GLU A 272 16.51 14.99 -15.94
C GLU A 272 15.14 14.37 -16.22
N LYS A 273 15.12 13.22 -16.88
CA LYS A 273 13.92 12.48 -17.24
C LYS A 273 14.19 10.99 -17.28
N ILE A 274 13.19 10.20 -16.93
CA ILE A 274 13.17 8.75 -17.12
C ILE A 274 11.86 8.40 -17.83
N ASP A 275 11.96 7.84 -19.03
CA ASP A 275 10.79 7.44 -19.83
C ASP A 275 10.42 5.97 -19.63
N ASP A 276 11.36 5.13 -19.19
CA ASP A 276 11.11 3.71 -19.01
C ASP A 276 10.26 3.44 -17.76
N ALA A 277 9.01 3.06 -18.02
CA ALA A 277 8.00 2.79 -17.01
C ALA A 277 8.38 1.65 -16.05
N GLU A 278 9.14 0.65 -16.50
CA GLU A 278 9.59 -0.46 -15.66
C GLU A 278 10.69 -0.01 -14.68
N THR A 279 11.62 0.83 -15.14
CA THR A 279 12.65 1.46 -14.31
C THR A 279 12.02 2.34 -13.23
N LEU A 280 11.02 3.16 -13.58
CA LEU A 280 10.28 3.98 -12.63
C LEU A 280 9.58 3.12 -11.57
N ALA A 281 8.94 2.02 -11.96
CA ALA A 281 8.27 1.11 -11.05
C ALA A 281 9.22 0.38 -10.08
N ARG A 282 10.45 0.05 -10.52
CA ARG A 282 11.49 -0.56 -9.66
C ARG A 282 12.21 0.44 -8.77
N ARG A 283 12.26 1.71 -9.18
CA ARG A 283 12.97 2.77 -8.48
C ARG A 283 12.02 3.93 -8.18
N PRO A 284 10.99 3.72 -7.34
CA PRO A 284 9.95 4.73 -7.09
C PRO A 284 10.51 6.02 -6.48
N HIS A 285 11.58 5.91 -5.70
CA HIS A 285 12.28 7.07 -5.15
C HIS A 285 12.94 7.94 -6.23
N ILE A 286 13.38 7.37 -7.36
CA ILE A 286 13.91 8.17 -8.47
C ILE A 286 12.76 8.83 -9.24
N HIS A 287 11.65 8.11 -9.43
CA HIS A 287 10.45 8.70 -10.02
C HIS A 287 10.00 9.95 -9.25
N ALA A 288 9.91 9.86 -7.93
CA ALA A 288 9.54 10.98 -7.06
C ALA A 288 10.58 12.12 -7.02
N LEU A 289 11.81 11.90 -7.51
CA LEU A 289 12.83 12.95 -7.63
C LEU A 289 12.73 13.72 -8.94
N THR A 290 12.19 13.10 -9.99
CA THR A 290 12.08 13.66 -11.35
C THR A 290 10.66 14.07 -11.74
N SER A 291 9.65 13.68 -10.97
CA SER A 291 8.24 14.02 -11.19
C SER A 291 7.50 14.22 -9.86
N ASP A 292 6.55 15.15 -9.84
CA ASP A 292 5.63 15.36 -8.71
C ASP A 292 4.46 14.34 -8.70
N GLU A 293 4.26 13.65 -9.83
CA GLU A 293 3.13 12.74 -10.05
C GLU A 293 3.01 11.60 -9.03
N PRO A 294 4.09 10.89 -8.64
CA PRO A 294 4.00 9.90 -7.58
C PRO A 294 3.44 10.49 -6.28
N GLY A 295 3.80 11.75 -5.97
CA GLY A 295 3.29 12.44 -4.81
C GLY A 295 1.78 12.70 -4.89
N ASP A 296 1.28 13.15 -6.05
CA ASP A 296 -0.16 13.36 -6.26
C ASP A 296 -0.95 12.05 -6.18
N VAL A 297 -0.42 10.96 -6.75
CA VAL A 297 -1.04 9.62 -6.65
C VAL A 297 -1.16 9.16 -5.20
N LEU A 298 -0.11 9.35 -4.39
CA LEU A 298 -0.14 9.00 -2.97
C LEU A 298 -1.13 9.86 -2.18
N ARG A 299 -1.21 11.16 -2.48
CA ARG A 299 -2.21 12.06 -1.89
C ARG A 299 -3.63 11.64 -2.25
N LEU A 300 -3.87 11.29 -3.52
CA LEU A 300 -5.18 10.82 -3.98
C LEU A 300 -5.58 9.52 -3.28
N ARG A 301 -4.65 8.56 -3.15
CA ARG A 301 -4.88 7.33 -2.39
C ARG A 301 -5.27 7.64 -0.94
N ALA A 302 -4.52 8.51 -0.28
CA ALA A 302 -4.82 8.90 1.10
C ALA A 302 -6.19 9.56 1.23
N LEU A 303 -6.56 10.44 0.28
CA LEU A 303 -7.89 11.07 0.23
C LEU A 303 -9.01 10.03 0.06
N ILE A 304 -8.86 9.07 -0.85
CA ILE A 304 -9.87 8.01 -1.06
C ILE A 304 -10.07 7.22 0.24
N TYR A 305 -9.00 6.87 0.95
CA TYR A 305 -9.07 6.09 2.19
C TYR A 305 -9.75 6.86 3.31
N ASP A 306 -9.39 8.14 3.45
CA ASP A 306 -9.98 9.04 4.44
C ASP A 306 -11.48 9.30 4.16
N TYR A 307 -11.82 9.52 2.88
CA TYR A 307 -13.20 9.74 2.45
C TYR A 307 -14.08 8.51 2.72
N VAL A 308 -13.64 7.32 2.30
CA VAL A 308 -14.38 6.06 2.52
C VAL A 308 -14.59 5.81 4.02
N ARG A 309 -13.54 5.94 4.82
CA ARG A 309 -13.63 5.80 6.29
C ARG A 309 -14.62 6.79 6.89
N THR A 310 -14.49 8.07 6.52
CA THR A 310 -15.36 9.14 7.03
C THR A 310 -16.82 8.91 6.64
N TYR A 311 -17.09 8.50 5.41
CA TYR A 311 -18.44 8.18 4.92
C TYR A 311 -19.11 7.10 5.77
N PHE A 312 -18.40 6.00 6.06
CA PHE A 312 -18.95 4.90 6.87
C PHE A 312 -19.12 5.27 8.34
N ILE A 313 -18.14 5.94 8.95
CA ILE A 313 -18.24 6.42 10.34
C ILE A 313 -19.44 7.37 10.49
N GLN A 314 -19.60 8.33 9.58
CA GLN A 314 -20.75 9.26 9.60
C GLN A 314 -22.08 8.56 9.34
N SER A 315 -22.06 7.40 8.66
CA SER A 315 -23.22 6.54 8.44
C SER A 315 -23.50 5.57 9.60
N GLY A 316 -22.76 5.68 10.71
CA GLY A 316 -22.95 4.89 11.92
C GLY A 316 -22.31 3.50 11.89
N PHE A 317 -21.34 3.25 11.01
CA PHE A 317 -20.59 2.01 10.99
C PHE A 317 -19.42 2.03 11.98
N LEU A 318 -19.11 0.87 12.53
CA LEU A 318 -17.92 0.61 13.34
C LEU A 318 -16.78 0.08 12.46
N GLU A 319 -15.63 0.75 12.48
CA GLU A 319 -14.40 0.21 11.85
C GLU A 319 -13.86 -0.94 12.72
N VAL A 320 -13.60 -2.10 12.11
CA VAL A 320 -13.08 -3.31 12.77
C VAL A 320 -11.86 -3.84 12.04
N GLU A 321 -11.08 -4.70 12.72
CA GLU A 321 -9.98 -5.44 12.13
C GLU A 321 -10.18 -6.94 12.38
N THR A 322 -10.10 -7.75 11.33
CA THR A 322 -10.20 -9.22 11.42
C THR A 322 -8.84 -9.88 11.16
N PRO A 323 -8.65 -11.16 11.55
CA PRO A 323 -7.37 -11.84 11.36
C PRO A 323 -6.88 -11.85 9.90
N THR A 324 -5.61 -11.49 9.69
CA THR A 324 -4.92 -11.61 8.40
C THR A 324 -4.48 -13.04 8.10
N PHE A 325 -4.21 -13.84 9.14
CA PHE A 325 -3.91 -15.26 9.02
C PHE A 325 -5.17 -16.07 9.26
N ASP A 326 -5.38 -17.09 8.43
CA ASP A 326 -6.50 -18.00 8.48
C ASP A 326 -6.00 -19.44 8.26
N VAL A 327 -6.69 -20.42 8.84
CA VAL A 327 -6.43 -21.84 8.59
C VAL A 327 -7.05 -22.26 7.26
N ASN A 328 -8.24 -21.76 6.91
CA ASN A 328 -9.00 -22.23 5.75
C ASN A 328 -9.01 -21.25 4.56
N ALA A 329 -8.75 -19.95 4.80
CA ALA A 329 -8.73 -18.87 3.79
C ALA A 329 -9.98 -18.87 2.89
N GLY A 330 -11.12 -18.47 3.45
CA GLY A 330 -12.41 -18.37 2.76
C GLY A 330 -12.83 -16.94 2.36
N GLY A 331 -14.07 -16.79 1.89
CA GLY A 331 -14.69 -15.48 1.55
C GLY A 331 -14.41 -14.98 0.12
N ALA A 332 -13.65 -15.72 -0.68
CA ALA A 332 -13.49 -15.45 -2.11
C ALA A 332 -13.08 -16.72 -2.86
N ILE A 333 -13.18 -16.71 -4.18
CA ILE A 333 -12.62 -17.77 -5.03
C ILE A 333 -11.24 -17.29 -5.48
N ALA A 334 -10.21 -17.63 -4.70
CA ALA A 334 -8.83 -17.23 -4.98
C ALA A 334 -7.84 -18.23 -4.39
N ARG A 335 -6.66 -18.36 -5.03
CA ARG A 335 -5.58 -19.19 -4.47
C ARG A 335 -4.90 -18.43 -3.33
N PRO A 336 -4.79 -18.96 -2.10
CA PRO A 336 -4.14 -18.26 -1.00
C PRO A 336 -2.61 -18.37 -1.05
N PHE A 337 -1.92 -17.47 -0.35
CA PHE A 337 -0.53 -17.66 0.04
C PHE A 337 -0.44 -18.51 1.30
N GLU A 338 0.45 -19.49 1.31
CA GLU A 338 0.63 -20.41 2.44
C GLU A 338 1.94 -20.13 3.18
N THR A 339 1.92 -20.27 4.51
CA THR A 339 3.07 -20.18 5.40
C THR A 339 2.88 -21.14 6.58
N VAL A 340 3.81 -21.15 7.53
CA VAL A 340 3.78 -22.07 8.69
C VAL A 340 3.94 -21.31 10.00
N ALA A 341 3.14 -21.69 11.00
CA ALA A 341 3.25 -21.21 12.36
C ALA A 341 4.23 -22.10 13.15
N ASN A 342 5.50 -21.69 13.25
CA ASN A 342 6.57 -22.50 13.86
C ASN A 342 6.26 -22.94 15.31
N GLU A 343 5.75 -22.03 16.13
CA GLU A 343 5.41 -22.31 17.55
C GLU A 343 4.17 -23.21 17.70
N LEU A 344 3.28 -23.23 16.71
CA LEU A 344 2.09 -24.08 16.69
C LEU A 344 2.40 -25.39 15.98
N SER A 345 3.46 -26.09 16.38
CA SER A 345 3.86 -27.39 15.78
C SER A 345 4.03 -27.36 14.25
N ASN A 346 4.46 -26.22 13.70
CA ASN A 346 4.55 -25.99 12.25
C ASN A 346 3.21 -26.15 11.50
N THR A 347 2.09 -25.81 12.14
CA THR A 347 0.76 -25.82 11.52
C THR A 347 0.75 -24.94 10.26
N PRO A 348 0.27 -25.45 9.12
CA PRO A 348 0.02 -24.64 7.93
C PRO A 348 -1.02 -23.56 8.22
N ILE A 349 -0.68 -22.33 7.86
CA ILE A 349 -1.59 -21.18 7.93
C ILE A 349 -1.51 -20.43 6.60
N ARG A 350 -2.55 -19.65 6.32
CA ARG A 350 -2.74 -18.97 5.04
C ARG A 350 -2.95 -17.49 5.28
N LEU A 351 -2.54 -16.67 4.32
CA LEU A 351 -2.96 -15.27 4.30
C LEU A 351 -4.39 -15.18 3.76
N ARG A 352 -5.21 -14.30 4.35
CA ARG A 352 -6.61 -14.12 3.95
C ARG A 352 -6.74 -13.66 2.49
N ILE A 353 -7.74 -14.19 1.81
CA ILE A 353 -8.15 -13.79 0.45
C ILE A 353 -9.31 -12.78 0.46
N ALA A 354 -10.08 -12.76 1.56
CA ALA A 354 -11.10 -11.78 1.94
C ALA A 354 -11.33 -11.83 3.47
N PRO A 355 -11.77 -10.74 4.13
CA PRO A 355 -12.22 -10.73 5.52
C PRO A 355 -13.67 -11.19 5.74
N GLU A 356 -14.48 -11.30 4.67
CA GLU A 356 -15.92 -11.62 4.65
C GLU A 356 -16.41 -12.56 5.78
N LEU A 357 -15.90 -13.79 5.88
CA LEU A 357 -16.44 -14.78 6.82
C LEU A 357 -16.26 -14.35 8.28
N ASN A 358 -15.17 -13.64 8.60
CA ASN A 358 -14.94 -13.12 9.95
C ASN A 358 -15.83 -11.90 10.23
N LEU A 359 -16.08 -11.05 9.23
CA LEU A 359 -17.01 -9.93 9.38
C LEU A 359 -18.43 -10.43 9.63
N LYS A 360 -18.88 -11.47 8.92
CA LYS A 360 -20.18 -12.11 9.19
C LYS A 360 -20.28 -12.71 10.60
N ARG A 361 -19.20 -13.28 11.14
CA ARG A 361 -19.15 -13.73 12.54
C ARG A 361 -19.34 -12.58 13.53
N LEU A 362 -18.83 -11.37 13.23
CA LEU A 362 -19.08 -10.18 14.05
C LEU A 362 -20.54 -9.71 13.96
N ILE A 363 -21.17 -9.82 12.79
CA ILE A 363 -22.61 -9.58 12.63
C ILE A 363 -23.42 -10.54 13.51
N ILE A 364 -23.12 -11.84 13.47
CA ILE A 364 -23.74 -12.87 14.33
C ILE A 364 -23.50 -12.54 15.81
N GLY A 365 -22.32 -12.00 16.15
CA GLY A 365 -21.97 -11.51 17.48
C GLY A 365 -22.68 -10.23 17.92
N GLY A 366 -23.58 -9.66 17.10
CA GLY A 366 -24.43 -8.53 17.46
C GLY A 366 -23.90 -7.16 17.05
N GLN A 367 -22.97 -7.08 16.08
CA GLN A 367 -22.55 -5.81 15.50
C GLN A 367 -23.40 -5.49 14.26
N ASP A 368 -24.28 -4.49 14.33
CA ASP A 368 -25.24 -4.25 13.24
C ASP A 368 -24.63 -3.62 11.97
N LYS A 369 -23.61 -2.78 12.13
CA LYS A 369 -22.96 -2.05 11.02
C LYS A 369 -21.46 -2.01 11.22
N ILE A 370 -20.73 -2.76 10.42
CA ILE A 370 -19.26 -2.85 10.51
C ILE A 370 -18.62 -2.66 9.14
N PHE A 371 -17.40 -2.15 9.13
CA PHE A 371 -16.56 -2.14 7.94
C PHE A 371 -15.10 -2.37 8.29
N GLU A 372 -14.34 -2.91 7.35
CA GLU A 372 -12.89 -3.06 7.45
C GLU A 372 -12.23 -2.53 6.17
N ILE A 373 -11.23 -1.67 6.33
CA ILE A 373 -10.28 -1.32 5.27
C ILE A 373 -9.00 -2.10 5.52
N GLY A 374 -8.70 -3.06 4.65
CA GLY A 374 -7.63 -4.02 4.91
C GLY A 374 -6.92 -4.53 3.66
N ARG A 375 -5.76 -5.16 3.88
CA ARG A 375 -5.01 -5.88 2.83
C ARG A 375 -5.55 -7.30 2.68
N VAL A 376 -5.69 -7.76 1.45
CA VAL A 376 -5.96 -9.16 1.09
C VAL A 376 -4.85 -9.69 0.19
N PHE A 377 -4.68 -11.01 0.16
CA PHE A 377 -3.54 -11.66 -0.47
C PHE A 377 -4.00 -12.81 -1.37
N ARG A 378 -3.82 -12.67 -2.69
CA ARG A 378 -4.21 -13.67 -3.68
C ARG A 378 -3.00 -14.11 -4.50
N ASN A 379 -2.66 -15.40 -4.41
CA ASN A 379 -1.54 -16.03 -5.09
C ASN A 379 -1.89 -16.36 -6.54
N GLU A 380 -2.12 -15.29 -7.31
CA GLU A 380 -2.60 -15.32 -8.69
C GLU A 380 -1.60 -14.61 -9.62
N GLY A 381 -1.98 -14.49 -10.90
CA GLY A 381 -1.20 -13.75 -11.89
C GLY A 381 -1.04 -12.28 -11.54
N VAL A 382 0.10 -11.69 -11.89
CA VAL A 382 0.31 -10.23 -11.87
C VAL A 382 0.11 -9.68 -13.28
N ASP A 383 -0.83 -8.75 -13.42
CA ASP A 383 -1.14 -8.06 -14.68
C ASP A 383 -1.38 -6.56 -14.47
N ASN A 384 -2.08 -5.91 -15.40
CA ASN A 384 -2.35 -4.47 -15.32
C ASN A 384 -3.34 -4.09 -14.21
N THR A 385 -4.14 -5.00 -13.69
CA THR A 385 -5.20 -4.73 -12.71
C THR A 385 -5.09 -5.61 -11.46
N HIS A 386 -4.25 -6.64 -11.48
CA HIS A 386 -4.08 -7.60 -10.40
C HIS A 386 -2.67 -7.52 -9.83
N ASN A 387 -2.60 -7.29 -8.52
CA ASN A 387 -1.38 -7.43 -7.71
C ASN A 387 -1.66 -8.43 -6.58
N PRO A 388 -0.72 -9.31 -6.21
CA PRO A 388 -0.98 -10.36 -5.22
C PRO A 388 -1.31 -9.87 -3.82
N GLU A 389 -0.98 -8.61 -3.50
CA GLU A 389 -1.46 -7.92 -2.33
C GLU A 389 -2.21 -6.64 -2.75
N PHE A 390 -3.43 -6.45 -2.29
CA PHE A 390 -4.23 -5.26 -2.63
C PHE A 390 -5.23 -4.96 -1.53
N SER A 391 -5.69 -3.71 -1.49
CA SER A 391 -6.51 -3.19 -0.41
C SER A 391 -7.97 -3.18 -0.80
N THR A 392 -8.80 -3.74 0.05
CA THR A 392 -10.26 -3.70 -0.08
C THR A 392 -10.86 -2.89 1.07
N CYS A 393 -12.05 -2.36 0.84
CA CYS A 393 -12.96 -1.99 1.89
C CYS A 393 -14.15 -2.93 1.82
N GLU A 394 -14.50 -3.58 2.92
CA GLU A 394 -15.69 -4.43 3.01
C GLU A 394 -16.58 -3.95 4.16
N PHE A 395 -17.89 -3.91 3.94
CA PHE A 395 -18.86 -3.58 4.99
C PHE A 395 -19.98 -4.61 5.04
N TYR A 396 -20.59 -4.74 6.23
CA TYR A 396 -21.76 -5.56 6.48
C TYR A 396 -22.76 -4.76 7.31
N GLU A 397 -24.03 -4.77 6.89
CA GLU A 397 -25.12 -3.99 7.50
C GLU A 397 -26.38 -4.86 7.68
N VAL A 398 -26.80 -5.02 8.93
CA VAL A 398 -28.03 -5.71 9.31
C VAL A 398 -29.24 -4.95 8.75
N GLY A 399 -30.16 -5.69 8.13
CA GLY A 399 -31.37 -5.17 7.51
C GLY A 399 -31.17 -4.50 6.14
N ALA A 400 -29.93 -4.38 5.65
CA ALA A 400 -29.70 -3.83 4.31
C ALA A 400 -30.15 -4.81 3.22
N THR A 401 -31.03 -4.32 2.35
CA THR A 401 -31.47 -5.01 1.13
C THR A 401 -30.58 -4.64 -0.05
N LEU A 402 -30.65 -5.38 -1.16
CA LEU A 402 -29.87 -5.07 -2.37
C LEU A 402 -30.06 -3.63 -2.87
N PRO A 403 -31.29 -3.05 -2.94
CA PRO A 403 -31.48 -1.64 -3.28
C PRO A 403 -30.79 -0.67 -2.30
N THR A 404 -30.73 -1.02 -1.01
CA THR A 404 -30.04 -0.20 0.01
C THR A 404 -28.55 -0.15 -0.28
N VAL A 405 -27.94 -1.30 -0.59
CA VAL A 405 -26.51 -1.41 -0.91
C VAL A 405 -26.18 -0.71 -2.24
N ILE A 406 -27.05 -0.80 -3.24
CA ILE A 406 -26.93 -0.07 -4.50
C ILE A 406 -26.93 1.44 -4.25
N ALA A 407 -27.94 1.97 -3.55
CA ALA A 407 -28.05 3.40 -3.27
C ALA A 407 -26.84 3.93 -2.47
N ARG A 408 -26.36 3.14 -1.50
CA ARG A 408 -25.15 3.45 -0.72
C ARG A 408 -23.91 3.53 -1.62
N THR A 409 -23.78 2.60 -2.56
CA THR A 409 -22.67 2.58 -3.53
C THR A 409 -22.69 3.81 -4.43
N GLU A 410 -23.86 4.18 -4.98
CA GLU A 410 -24.01 5.39 -5.80
C GLU A 410 -23.63 6.65 -5.02
N GLN A 411 -24.13 6.80 -3.79
CA GLN A 411 -23.80 7.93 -2.92
C GLN A 411 -22.30 8.04 -2.63
N LEU A 412 -21.65 6.92 -2.29
CA LEU A 412 -20.23 6.88 -2.03
C LEU A 412 -19.41 7.28 -3.26
N VAL A 413 -19.72 6.69 -4.43
CA VAL A 413 -18.97 6.95 -5.67
C VAL A 413 -19.19 8.38 -6.16
N HIS A 414 -20.42 8.90 -6.14
CA HIS A 414 -20.72 10.28 -6.51
C HIS A 414 -19.99 11.27 -5.61
N GLY A 415 -20.09 11.10 -4.29
CA GLY A 415 -19.46 12.01 -3.35
C GLY A 415 -17.92 11.96 -3.44
N LEU A 416 -17.35 10.78 -3.68
CA LEU A 416 -15.91 10.63 -3.90
C LEU A 416 -15.47 11.35 -5.19
N HIS A 417 -16.21 11.17 -6.29
CA HIS A 417 -15.96 11.89 -7.55
C HIS A 417 -16.00 13.41 -7.34
N THR A 418 -17.04 13.94 -6.70
CA THR A 418 -17.16 15.38 -6.40
C THR A 418 -16.01 15.89 -5.54
N ALA A 419 -15.64 15.17 -4.48
CA ALA A 419 -14.54 15.54 -3.60
C ALA A 419 -13.20 15.62 -4.36
N ILE A 420 -12.91 14.63 -5.20
CA ILE A 420 -11.66 14.59 -5.97
C ILE A 420 -11.64 15.69 -7.04
N GLU A 421 -12.73 15.90 -7.78
CA GLU A 421 -12.78 16.95 -8.81
C GLU A 421 -12.60 18.35 -8.21
N SER A 422 -13.12 18.59 -7.01
CA SER A 422 -12.94 19.88 -6.31
C SER A 422 -11.47 20.19 -5.97
N LEU A 423 -10.62 19.16 -5.87
CA LEU A 423 -9.20 19.26 -5.51
C LEU A 423 -8.27 19.10 -6.72
N ARG A 424 -8.81 18.73 -7.89
CA ARG A 424 -8.06 18.40 -9.11
C ARG A 424 -7.04 19.48 -9.48
N SER A 425 -7.49 20.73 -9.57
CA SER A 425 -6.67 21.87 -10.02
C SER A 425 -5.78 22.49 -8.95
N THR A 426 -5.89 22.06 -7.69
CA THR A 426 -5.19 22.70 -6.55
C THR A 426 -4.29 21.76 -5.78
N TYR A 427 -4.61 20.46 -5.76
CA TYR A 427 -3.92 19.46 -4.94
C TYR A 427 -3.39 18.26 -5.73
N PHE A 428 -3.95 18.01 -6.93
CA PHE A 428 -3.59 16.89 -7.82
C PHE A 428 -3.11 17.38 -9.19
N LEU A 429 -2.18 18.34 -9.18
CA LEU A 429 -1.77 19.14 -10.34
C LEU A 429 -1.28 18.31 -11.53
N THR A 430 -0.74 17.12 -11.31
CA THR A 430 -0.24 16.24 -12.38
C THR A 430 -1.24 15.16 -12.80
N LEU A 431 -2.39 15.03 -12.14
CA LEU A 431 -3.35 13.95 -12.42
C LEU A 431 -4.47 14.43 -13.33
N ALA A 432 -4.64 13.73 -14.45
CA ALA A 432 -5.78 13.93 -15.32
C ALA A 432 -7.06 13.37 -14.68
N ALA A 433 -8.19 14.01 -15.00
CA ALA A 433 -9.51 13.45 -14.72
C ALA A 433 -9.77 12.21 -15.59
N PRO A 434 -10.59 11.25 -15.13
CA PRO A 434 -11.00 10.13 -15.96
C PRO A 434 -11.77 10.61 -17.20
N GLU A 435 -11.34 10.20 -18.38
CA GLU A 435 -11.96 10.60 -19.66
C GLU A 435 -13.15 9.71 -20.03
N GLY A 436 -14.23 10.34 -20.50
CA GLY A 436 -15.36 9.64 -21.13
C GLY A 436 -16.24 8.83 -20.17
N ILE A 437 -16.27 9.21 -18.89
CA ILE A 437 -17.11 8.56 -17.87
C ILE A 437 -18.09 9.60 -17.33
N ASP A 438 -19.37 9.28 -17.39
CA ASP A 438 -20.44 10.09 -16.80
C ASP A 438 -20.87 9.51 -15.44
N PHE A 439 -20.68 10.30 -14.38
CA PHE A 439 -21.09 9.99 -13.01
C PHE A 439 -22.35 10.77 -12.57
N THR A 440 -23.11 11.38 -13.48
CA THR A 440 -24.21 12.30 -13.10
C THR A 440 -25.56 11.62 -12.95
N GLN A 441 -25.79 10.52 -13.66
CA GLN A 441 -27.05 9.79 -13.65
C GLN A 441 -27.02 8.65 -12.63
N PRO A 442 -28.19 8.20 -12.13
CA PRO A 442 -28.29 6.89 -11.49
C PRO A 442 -27.64 5.83 -12.37
N PHE A 443 -26.89 4.91 -11.75
CA PHE A 443 -26.08 3.95 -12.48
C PHE A 443 -27.00 2.96 -13.19
N ALA A 444 -26.71 2.70 -14.46
CA ALA A 444 -27.52 1.79 -15.25
C ALA A 444 -27.51 0.40 -14.62
N GLN A 445 -28.60 -0.36 -14.73
CA GLN A 445 -28.67 -1.72 -14.22
C GLN A 445 -28.93 -2.69 -15.37
N LEU A 446 -28.06 -3.69 -15.50
CA LEU A 446 -28.13 -4.75 -16.50
C LEU A 446 -28.36 -6.10 -15.79
N PRO A 447 -29.57 -6.69 -15.89
CA PRO A 447 -29.83 -8.04 -15.42
C PRO A 447 -29.00 -9.07 -16.20
N PHE A 448 -28.28 -9.95 -15.52
CA PHE A 448 -27.27 -10.81 -16.12
C PHE A 448 -27.81 -11.66 -17.29
N ILE A 449 -28.82 -12.50 -17.00
CA ILE A 449 -29.38 -13.45 -17.97
C ILE A 449 -30.09 -12.72 -19.13
N PRO A 450 -31.06 -11.82 -18.89
CA PRO A 450 -31.74 -11.09 -19.97
C PRO A 450 -30.78 -10.31 -20.88
N THR A 451 -29.69 -9.78 -20.32
CA THR A 451 -28.69 -9.03 -21.12
C THR A 451 -27.94 -9.94 -22.07
N ILE A 452 -27.46 -11.11 -21.58
CA ILE A 452 -26.79 -12.09 -22.44
C ILE A 452 -27.73 -12.60 -23.52
N GLU A 453 -28.94 -13.00 -23.17
CA GLU A 453 -29.90 -13.57 -24.12
C GLU A 453 -30.25 -12.59 -25.24
N LYS A 454 -30.43 -11.31 -24.89
CA LYS A 454 -30.66 -10.24 -25.86
C LYS A 454 -29.44 -10.01 -26.76
N ALA A 455 -28.23 -10.08 -26.22
CA ALA A 455 -27.00 -9.82 -26.96
C ALA A 455 -26.61 -10.98 -27.90
N CYS A 456 -26.80 -12.23 -27.47
CA CYS A 456 -26.46 -13.41 -28.26
C CYS A 456 -27.62 -13.93 -29.13
N GLY A 457 -28.86 -13.50 -28.87
CA GLY A 457 -30.05 -13.94 -29.60
C GLY A 457 -30.43 -15.41 -29.32
N ARG A 458 -30.12 -15.90 -28.12
CA ARG A 458 -30.42 -17.27 -27.66
C ARG A 458 -30.90 -17.22 -26.20
N THR A 459 -31.87 -18.05 -25.86
CA THR A 459 -32.28 -18.28 -24.46
C THR A 459 -31.26 -19.19 -23.78
N LEU A 460 -30.88 -18.88 -22.54
CA LEU A 460 -30.00 -19.72 -21.75
C LEU A 460 -30.73 -21.00 -21.30
N PRO A 461 -30.03 -22.13 -21.19
CA PRO A 461 -30.61 -23.37 -20.68
C PRO A 461 -31.00 -23.24 -19.20
N ASP A 462 -31.75 -24.20 -18.66
CA ASP A 462 -32.02 -24.28 -17.22
C ASP A 462 -30.70 -24.46 -16.46
N LEU A 463 -30.24 -23.40 -15.79
CA LEU A 463 -28.96 -23.37 -15.09
C LEU A 463 -28.96 -24.23 -13.82
N SER A 464 -30.14 -24.72 -13.39
CA SER A 464 -30.28 -25.66 -12.27
C SER A 464 -30.22 -27.13 -12.70
N SER A 465 -30.27 -27.41 -14.01
CA SER A 465 -30.17 -28.76 -14.56
C SER A 465 -28.77 -29.34 -14.41
N GLN A 466 -28.68 -30.67 -14.23
CA GLN A 466 -27.40 -31.40 -14.22
C GLN A 466 -26.67 -31.31 -15.57
N ASP A 467 -27.40 -31.08 -16.66
CA ASP A 467 -26.83 -30.97 -18.01
C ASP A 467 -26.51 -29.52 -18.42
N ALA A 468 -26.76 -28.52 -17.55
CA ALA A 468 -26.57 -27.10 -17.86
C ALA A 468 -25.19 -26.77 -18.44
N SER A 469 -24.12 -27.36 -17.89
CA SER A 469 -22.75 -27.14 -18.40
C SER A 469 -22.56 -27.69 -19.82
N LYS A 470 -23.17 -28.85 -20.13
CA LYS A 470 -23.08 -29.46 -21.46
C LYS A 470 -23.88 -28.66 -22.49
N GLU A 471 -25.06 -28.20 -22.09
CA GLU A 471 -25.93 -27.36 -22.95
C GLU A 471 -25.27 -26.01 -23.25
N LEU A 472 -24.65 -25.36 -22.25
CA LEU A 472 -23.86 -24.15 -22.47
C LEU A 472 -22.64 -24.41 -23.36
N LEU A 473 -21.92 -25.52 -23.20
CA LEU A 473 -20.82 -25.88 -24.10
C LEU A 473 -21.27 -26.06 -25.55
N HIS A 474 -22.44 -26.65 -25.76
CA HIS A 474 -23.04 -26.73 -27.08
C HIS A 474 -23.33 -25.34 -27.64
N MET A 475 -23.93 -24.46 -26.83
CA MET A 475 -24.19 -23.06 -27.21
C MET A 475 -22.90 -22.29 -27.55
N PHE A 476 -21.81 -22.48 -26.80
CA PHE A 476 -20.50 -21.89 -27.13
C PHE A 476 -20.03 -22.30 -28.52
N THR A 477 -20.25 -23.56 -28.90
CA THR A 477 -19.89 -24.09 -30.22
C THR A 477 -20.73 -23.43 -31.31
N GLU A 478 -22.05 -23.31 -31.10
CA GLU A 478 -22.97 -22.66 -32.04
C GLU A 478 -22.71 -21.16 -32.21
N LEU A 479 -22.36 -20.47 -31.13
CA LEU A 479 -22.04 -19.04 -31.12
C LEU A 479 -20.58 -18.74 -31.53
N HIS A 480 -19.79 -19.78 -31.80
CA HIS A 480 -18.36 -19.67 -32.13
C HIS A 480 -17.53 -18.93 -31.07
N LEU A 481 -17.85 -19.16 -29.80
CA LEU A 481 -17.14 -18.60 -28.65
C LEU A 481 -15.97 -19.51 -28.24
N ALA A 482 -14.90 -18.89 -27.73
CA ALA A 482 -13.79 -19.65 -27.16
C ALA A 482 -14.21 -20.25 -25.81
N THR A 483 -14.06 -21.56 -25.66
CA THR A 483 -14.32 -22.24 -24.39
C THR A 483 -13.20 -21.95 -23.38
N PRO A 484 -13.52 -21.55 -22.13
CA PRO A 484 -12.51 -21.37 -21.10
C PRO A 484 -11.85 -22.71 -20.72
N PRO A 485 -10.61 -22.71 -20.19
CA PRO A 485 -10.02 -23.92 -19.62
C PRO A 485 -10.90 -24.44 -18.47
N ASN A 486 -10.98 -25.76 -18.24
CA ASN A 486 -11.86 -26.38 -17.23
C ASN A 486 -13.28 -25.76 -17.21
N PRO A 487 -14.11 -25.97 -18.25
CA PRO A 487 -15.36 -25.24 -18.46
C PRO A 487 -16.49 -25.69 -17.51
N THR A 488 -16.36 -25.32 -16.24
CA THR A 488 -17.43 -25.47 -15.25
C THR A 488 -18.55 -24.46 -15.52
N LEU A 489 -19.75 -24.73 -15.00
CA LEU A 489 -20.90 -23.83 -15.14
C LEU A 489 -20.57 -22.37 -14.78
N PRO A 490 -19.93 -22.06 -13.62
CA PRO A 490 -19.51 -20.70 -13.30
C PRO A 490 -18.61 -20.07 -14.36
N ARG A 491 -17.61 -20.80 -14.85
CA ARG A 491 -16.63 -20.26 -15.81
C ARG A 491 -17.23 -20.01 -17.18
N LEU A 492 -18.18 -20.84 -17.61
CA LEU A 492 -18.93 -20.62 -18.85
C LEU A 492 -19.79 -19.35 -18.75
N LEU A 493 -20.47 -19.15 -17.63
CA LEU A 493 -21.30 -17.96 -17.38
C LEU A 493 -20.45 -16.69 -17.31
N ASP A 494 -19.29 -16.76 -16.65
CA ASP A 494 -18.31 -15.67 -16.55
C ASP A 494 -17.82 -15.24 -17.94
N THR A 495 -17.42 -16.20 -18.79
CA THR A 495 -17.01 -15.90 -20.17
C THR A 495 -18.14 -15.28 -21.02
N LEU A 496 -19.41 -15.63 -20.77
CA LEU A 496 -20.54 -14.96 -21.42
C LEU A 496 -20.70 -13.51 -20.94
N ALA A 497 -20.52 -13.23 -19.65
CA ALA A 497 -20.58 -11.88 -19.10
C ALA A 497 -19.45 -11.00 -19.65
N GLU A 498 -18.21 -11.49 -19.64
CA GLU A 498 -17.04 -10.84 -20.24
C GLU A 498 -17.28 -10.47 -21.72
N THR A 499 -17.93 -11.36 -22.45
CA THR A 499 -18.18 -11.19 -23.89
C THR A 499 -19.32 -10.20 -24.17
N TYR A 500 -20.43 -10.31 -23.44
CA TYR A 500 -21.70 -9.66 -23.82
C TYR A 500 -22.17 -8.54 -22.89
N ILE A 501 -21.75 -8.52 -21.61
CA ILE A 501 -22.23 -7.54 -20.62
C ILE A 501 -21.15 -6.49 -20.33
N GLU A 502 -19.94 -6.91 -19.98
CA GLU A 502 -18.88 -5.98 -19.55
C GLU A 502 -18.57 -4.86 -20.56
N PRO A 503 -18.54 -5.12 -21.90
CA PRO A 503 -18.30 -4.07 -22.89
C PRO A 503 -19.39 -2.97 -22.93
N LEU A 504 -20.59 -3.25 -22.40
CA LEU A 504 -21.70 -2.30 -22.29
C LEU A 504 -21.48 -1.30 -21.13
N CYS A 505 -20.64 -1.67 -20.15
CA CYS A 505 -20.42 -0.92 -18.92
C CYS A 505 -19.37 0.20 -19.12
N LYS A 506 -19.66 1.16 -20.01
CA LYS A 506 -18.78 2.32 -20.26
C LYS A 506 -18.80 3.32 -19.10
N ASN A 507 -20.00 3.76 -18.75
CA ASN A 507 -20.28 4.52 -17.53
C ASN A 507 -20.43 3.55 -16.34
N PRO A 508 -20.55 4.05 -15.10
CA PRO A 508 -20.89 3.21 -13.96
C PRO A 508 -22.21 2.49 -14.19
N THR A 509 -22.13 1.17 -14.22
CA THR A 509 -23.23 0.26 -14.52
C THR A 509 -23.19 -0.92 -13.56
N PHE A 510 -24.32 -1.20 -12.94
CA PHE A 510 -24.51 -2.38 -12.11
C PHE A 510 -24.91 -3.58 -12.98
N ILE A 511 -24.16 -4.68 -12.89
CA ILE A 511 -24.63 -5.99 -13.33
C ILE A 511 -25.40 -6.60 -12.17
N THR A 512 -26.63 -7.05 -12.40
CA THR A 512 -27.57 -7.50 -11.35
C THR A 512 -28.08 -8.90 -11.64
N GLN A 513 -28.71 -9.55 -10.65
CA GLN A 513 -29.38 -10.85 -10.83
C GLN A 513 -28.46 -11.93 -11.39
N HIS A 514 -27.25 -12.01 -10.83
CA HIS A 514 -26.27 -13.03 -11.21
C HIS A 514 -26.86 -14.43 -11.01
N PRO A 515 -26.60 -15.40 -11.91
CA PRO A 515 -26.93 -16.80 -11.66
C PRO A 515 -26.43 -17.29 -10.28
N GLU A 516 -27.22 -18.14 -9.60
CA GLU A 516 -26.85 -18.71 -8.29
C GLU A 516 -25.48 -19.41 -8.32
N ALA A 517 -25.16 -20.07 -9.43
CA ALA A 517 -23.90 -20.80 -9.62
C ALA A 517 -22.65 -19.91 -9.48
N LEU A 518 -22.76 -18.60 -9.72
CA LEU A 518 -21.66 -17.64 -9.57
C LEU A 518 -21.53 -17.09 -8.14
N SER A 519 -22.53 -17.32 -7.27
CA SER A 519 -22.76 -16.51 -6.07
C SER A 519 -22.99 -17.39 -4.83
N PRO A 520 -21.97 -18.14 -4.39
CA PRO A 520 -22.10 -19.17 -3.34
C PRO A 520 -22.46 -18.62 -1.95
N LEU A 521 -22.21 -17.34 -1.69
CA LEU A 521 -22.38 -16.69 -0.38
C LEU A 521 -23.55 -15.69 -0.37
N SER A 522 -24.23 -15.52 -1.51
CA SER A 522 -25.37 -14.60 -1.66
C SER A 522 -26.69 -15.35 -1.53
N LYS A 523 -27.74 -14.71 -1.00
CA LYS A 523 -29.11 -15.23 -1.06
C LYS A 523 -29.57 -15.44 -2.49
N SER A 524 -30.31 -16.52 -2.71
CA SER A 524 -30.86 -16.85 -4.03
C SER A 524 -32.37 -16.95 -4.03
N TYR A 525 -32.97 -16.69 -5.19
CA TYR A 525 -34.39 -16.84 -5.44
C TYR A 525 -34.62 -17.28 -6.90
N VAL A 526 -35.85 -17.69 -7.21
CA VAL A 526 -36.25 -17.98 -8.61
C VAL A 526 -36.80 -16.69 -9.20
N ASP A 527 -36.15 -16.18 -10.24
CA ASP A 527 -36.63 -15.01 -10.96
C ASP A 527 -37.91 -15.34 -11.73
N GLU A 528 -38.91 -14.46 -11.64
CA GLU A 528 -40.24 -14.73 -12.21
C GLU A 528 -40.23 -14.70 -13.74
N ALA A 529 -39.42 -13.83 -14.35
CA ALA A 529 -39.39 -13.61 -15.79
C ALA A 529 -38.60 -14.68 -16.52
N THR A 530 -37.38 -14.97 -16.05
CA THR A 530 -36.47 -15.94 -16.65
C THR A 530 -36.74 -17.37 -16.18
N ARG A 531 -37.43 -17.54 -15.03
CA ARG A 531 -37.62 -18.83 -14.34
C ARG A 531 -36.32 -19.50 -13.90
N GLN A 532 -35.23 -18.73 -13.83
CA GLN A 532 -33.90 -19.18 -13.44
C GLN A 532 -33.65 -18.91 -11.96
N ARG A 533 -32.79 -19.71 -11.32
CA ARG A 533 -32.27 -19.38 -9.98
C ARG A 533 -31.18 -18.32 -10.09
N VAL A 534 -31.45 -17.16 -9.51
CA VAL A 534 -30.54 -16.01 -9.47
C VAL A 534 -30.23 -15.64 -8.02
N ALA A 535 -29.15 -14.89 -7.85
CA ALA A 535 -28.68 -14.36 -6.58
C ALA A 535 -29.04 -12.88 -6.44
N SER A 536 -29.32 -12.46 -5.21
CA SER A 536 -29.48 -11.06 -4.82
C SER A 536 -28.11 -10.39 -4.74
N ARG A 537 -27.44 -10.29 -5.89
CA ARG A 537 -26.07 -9.81 -6.06
C ARG A 537 -25.98 -8.74 -7.13
N VAL A 538 -25.13 -7.76 -6.88
CA VAL A 538 -24.79 -6.68 -7.77
C VAL A 538 -23.27 -6.49 -7.87
N GLU A 539 -22.79 -6.18 -9.06
CA GLU A 539 -21.41 -5.77 -9.28
C GLU A 539 -21.37 -4.43 -10.01
N LEU A 540 -20.56 -3.49 -9.55
CA LEU A 540 -20.37 -2.20 -10.23
C LEU A 540 -19.22 -2.31 -11.24
N PHE A 541 -19.51 -2.07 -12.50
CA PHE A 541 -18.52 -1.97 -13.57
C PHE A 541 -18.39 -0.54 -14.09
N ILE A 542 -17.16 -0.11 -14.38
CA ILE A 542 -16.86 1.17 -15.03
C ILE A 542 -15.77 0.91 -16.08
N GLN A 543 -16.00 1.33 -17.33
CA GLN A 543 -15.14 1.03 -18.48
C GLN A 543 -14.79 -0.47 -18.60
N GLY A 544 -15.78 -1.35 -18.37
CA GLY A 544 -15.60 -2.80 -18.43
C GLY A 544 -14.68 -3.37 -17.35
N ARG A 545 -14.59 -2.72 -16.19
CA ARG A 545 -13.83 -3.22 -15.03
C ARG A 545 -14.69 -3.21 -13.79
N GLU A 546 -14.63 -4.27 -13.02
CA GLU A 546 -15.32 -4.41 -11.73
C GLU A 546 -14.66 -3.52 -10.65
N TYR A 547 -15.47 -2.79 -9.88
CA TYR A 547 -15.04 -1.95 -8.76
C TYR A 547 -15.66 -2.35 -7.43
N VAL A 548 -16.88 -2.89 -7.47
CA VAL A 548 -17.65 -3.31 -6.30
C VAL A 548 -18.28 -4.66 -6.60
N ASN A 549 -18.28 -5.54 -5.61
CA ASN A 549 -19.11 -6.73 -5.56
C ASN A 549 -19.91 -6.71 -4.25
N ALA A 550 -21.22 -6.90 -4.33
CA ALA A 550 -22.12 -6.74 -3.19
C ALA A 550 -23.36 -7.62 -3.31
N TYR A 551 -23.92 -8.03 -2.17
CA TYR A 551 -25.08 -8.92 -2.16
C TYR A 551 -25.84 -8.89 -0.84
N GLU A 552 -27.08 -9.40 -0.87
CA GLU A 552 -27.74 -9.88 0.33
C GLU A 552 -27.11 -11.21 0.77
N GLU A 553 -26.72 -11.27 2.03
CA GLU A 553 -25.92 -12.36 2.58
C GLU A 553 -26.73 -13.62 2.81
N GLU A 554 -26.20 -14.76 2.35
CA GLU A 554 -26.77 -16.06 2.67
C GLU A 554 -26.66 -16.31 4.18
N ASN A 555 -27.81 -16.39 4.84
CA ASN A 555 -27.92 -16.52 6.27
C ASN A 555 -28.61 -17.83 6.69
N SER A 556 -29.00 -18.69 5.74
CA SER A 556 -29.48 -20.05 6.00
C SER A 556 -28.29 -21.02 6.02
N PRO A 557 -27.99 -21.69 7.14
CA PRO A 557 -26.91 -22.67 7.20
C PRO A 557 -27.13 -23.86 6.24
N PHE A 558 -28.39 -24.21 5.98
CA PHE A 558 -28.75 -25.31 5.07
C PHE A 558 -28.48 -24.96 3.60
N GLU A 559 -28.90 -23.76 3.17
CA GLU A 559 -28.63 -23.30 1.80
C GLU A 559 -27.15 -23.01 1.60
N GLN A 560 -26.48 -22.44 2.60
CA GLN A 560 -25.04 -22.22 2.54
C GLN A 560 -24.27 -23.53 2.38
N ARG A 561 -24.64 -24.58 3.14
CA ARG A 561 -24.07 -25.92 3.00
C ARG A 561 -24.31 -26.49 1.60
N ARG A 562 -25.54 -26.40 1.08
CA ARG A 562 -25.88 -26.85 -0.28
C ARG A 562 -24.99 -26.16 -1.33
N LYS A 563 -24.81 -24.85 -1.23
CA LYS A 563 -23.96 -24.06 -2.15
C LYS A 563 -22.49 -24.42 -2.02
N PHE A 564 -21.97 -24.64 -0.81
CA PHE A 564 -20.60 -25.13 -0.62
C PHE A 564 -20.38 -26.51 -1.24
N MET A 565 -21.33 -27.44 -1.10
CA MET A 565 -21.24 -28.74 -1.77
C MET A 565 -21.21 -28.60 -3.29
N GLN A 566 -22.06 -27.74 -3.86
CA GLN A 566 -22.04 -27.46 -5.30
C GLN A 566 -20.71 -26.84 -5.75
N GLN A 567 -20.09 -25.97 -4.94
CA GLN A 567 -18.78 -25.44 -5.27
C GLN A 567 -17.69 -26.52 -5.29
N LEU A 568 -17.74 -27.50 -4.39
CA LEU A 568 -16.80 -28.62 -4.40
C LEU A 568 -16.88 -29.41 -5.70
N ASP A 569 -18.08 -29.61 -6.26
CA ASP A 569 -18.27 -30.31 -7.53
C ASP A 569 -17.58 -29.60 -8.71
N PHE A 570 -17.40 -28.28 -8.63
CA PHE A 570 -16.66 -27.50 -9.64
C PHE A 570 -15.14 -27.52 -9.44
N HIS A 571 -14.63 -27.96 -8.29
CA HIS A 571 -13.20 -28.00 -7.98
C HIS A 571 -12.66 -29.43 -8.13
N THR A 572 -12.14 -29.76 -9.32
CA THR A 572 -11.57 -31.09 -9.62
C THR A 572 -10.15 -31.28 -9.07
N GLU A 573 -9.46 -30.20 -8.75
CA GLU A 573 -8.17 -30.22 -8.05
C GLU A 573 -8.44 -30.25 -6.54
N GLY A 574 -8.39 -31.43 -5.94
CA GLY A 574 -8.76 -31.65 -4.54
C GLY A 574 -8.10 -30.66 -3.56
N GLY A 575 -8.84 -30.23 -2.54
CA GLY A 575 -8.33 -29.34 -1.49
C GLY A 575 -9.33 -28.30 -0.97
N ALA A 576 -10.45 -28.08 -1.65
CA ALA A 576 -11.53 -27.28 -1.09
C ALA A 576 -12.23 -28.07 0.02
N VAL A 577 -12.30 -27.49 1.21
CA VAL A 577 -12.93 -28.08 2.40
C VAL A 577 -14.06 -27.16 2.81
N ILE A 578 -15.21 -27.73 3.16
CA ILE A 578 -16.33 -26.96 3.72
C ILE A 578 -15.88 -26.37 5.05
N ASP A 579 -16.05 -25.06 5.23
CA ASP A 579 -15.83 -24.42 6.53
C ASP A 579 -16.99 -24.74 7.48
N GLU A 580 -16.92 -25.91 8.11
CA GLU A 580 -17.90 -26.36 9.10
C GLU A 580 -18.03 -25.38 10.28
N SER A 581 -16.95 -24.69 10.65
CA SER A 581 -16.98 -23.70 11.73
C SER A 581 -17.78 -22.45 11.35
N TYR A 582 -17.81 -22.09 10.06
CA TYR A 582 -18.65 -21.01 9.56
C TYR A 582 -20.12 -21.43 9.46
N LEU A 583 -20.39 -22.67 9.04
CA LEU A 583 -21.77 -23.20 9.05
C LEU A 583 -22.33 -23.24 10.47
N GLU A 584 -21.55 -23.72 11.45
CA GLU A 584 -21.92 -23.67 12.87
C GLU A 584 -22.16 -22.22 13.32
N ALA A 585 -21.33 -21.27 12.88
CA ALA A 585 -21.56 -19.85 13.18
C ALA A 585 -22.94 -19.38 12.69
N LEU A 586 -23.34 -19.72 11.47
CA LEU A 586 -24.66 -19.37 10.91
C LEU A 586 -25.82 -19.98 11.72
N GLU A 587 -25.63 -21.15 12.35
CA GLU A 587 -26.63 -21.80 13.21
C GLU A 587 -26.93 -21.01 14.49
N TRP A 588 -26.01 -20.14 14.94
CA TRP A 588 -26.27 -19.18 16.02
C TRP A 588 -27.21 -18.04 15.61
N GLY A 589 -27.58 -17.97 14.33
CA GLY A 589 -28.56 -17.04 13.80
C GLY A 589 -27.92 -15.77 13.24
N MET A 590 -27.54 -15.82 11.97
CA MET A 590 -27.14 -14.60 11.25
C MET A 590 -28.40 -13.81 10.83
N PRO A 591 -28.53 -12.52 11.23
CA PRO A 591 -29.64 -11.70 10.80
C PRO A 591 -29.60 -11.43 9.28
N PRO A 592 -30.73 -11.08 8.65
CA PRO A 592 -30.73 -10.57 7.27
C PRO A 592 -29.75 -9.40 7.15
N THR A 593 -28.78 -9.51 6.25
CA THR A 593 -27.64 -8.60 6.17
C THR A 593 -27.32 -8.33 4.70
N GLY A 594 -26.95 -7.09 4.38
CA GLY A 594 -26.33 -6.75 3.11
C GLY A 594 -24.82 -6.60 3.32
N GLY A 595 -24.03 -7.19 2.44
CA GLY A 595 -22.58 -7.01 2.43
C GLY A 595 -22.08 -6.47 1.09
N TRP A 596 -20.88 -5.92 1.14
CA TRP A 596 -20.30 -5.13 0.07
C TRP A 596 -18.79 -5.14 0.18
N GLY A 597 -18.11 -5.26 -0.96
CA GLY A 597 -16.67 -5.14 -1.07
C GLY A 597 -16.26 -4.27 -2.24
N CYS A 598 -15.21 -3.47 -2.04
CA CYS A 598 -14.65 -2.60 -3.07
C CYS A 598 -13.12 -2.63 -3.09
N GLY A 599 -12.56 -2.74 -4.29
CA GLY A 599 -11.11 -2.65 -4.52
C GLY A 599 -10.63 -1.20 -4.50
N LEU A 600 -10.02 -0.76 -3.40
CA LEU A 600 -9.57 0.62 -3.25
C LEU A 600 -8.48 0.98 -4.25
N ASP A 601 -7.57 0.05 -4.58
CA ASP A 601 -6.53 0.29 -5.58
C ASP A 601 -7.11 0.58 -6.97
N ARG A 602 -8.21 -0.10 -7.35
CA ARG A 602 -8.90 0.17 -8.62
C ARG A 602 -9.53 1.57 -8.61
N LEU A 603 -10.09 2.03 -7.48
CA LEU A 603 -10.56 3.42 -7.34
C LEU A 603 -9.43 4.43 -7.54
N VAL A 604 -8.24 4.19 -6.96
CA VAL A 604 -7.08 5.07 -7.21
C VAL A 604 -6.73 5.08 -8.70
N MET A 605 -6.73 3.92 -9.36
CA MET A 605 -6.47 3.82 -10.81
C MET A 605 -7.46 4.66 -11.62
N LEU A 606 -8.75 4.54 -11.32
CA LEU A 606 -9.82 5.28 -11.99
C LEU A 606 -9.61 6.79 -11.86
N PHE A 607 -9.50 7.30 -10.63
CA PHE A 607 -9.43 8.73 -10.39
C PHE A 607 -8.07 9.36 -10.68
N ALA A 608 -7.00 8.56 -10.78
CA ALA A 608 -5.69 8.98 -11.28
C ALA A 608 -5.54 8.84 -12.81
N SER A 609 -6.57 8.33 -13.49
CA SER A 609 -6.55 7.99 -14.91
C SER A 609 -5.37 7.06 -15.29
N LYS A 610 -5.10 6.06 -14.44
CA LYS A 610 -4.03 5.07 -14.63
C LYS A 610 -4.57 3.72 -15.10
N LYS A 611 -3.91 3.15 -16.10
CA LYS A 611 -4.29 1.86 -16.68
C LYS A 611 -3.70 0.66 -15.95
N ARG A 612 -2.58 0.86 -15.25
CA ARG A 612 -1.83 -0.20 -14.55
C ARG A 612 -1.85 0.02 -13.04
N ILE A 613 -2.10 -1.05 -12.28
CA ILE A 613 -2.08 -1.03 -10.81
C ILE A 613 -0.68 -0.66 -10.27
N ALA A 614 0.38 -1.02 -11.00
CA ALA A 614 1.75 -0.64 -10.68
C ALA A 614 1.95 0.89 -10.54
N ASP A 615 1.16 1.68 -11.28
CA ASP A 615 1.28 3.15 -11.31
C ASP A 615 0.62 3.82 -10.10
N VAL A 616 -0.19 3.07 -9.33
CA VAL A 616 -0.87 3.58 -8.13
C VAL A 616 -0.36 2.96 -6.82
N LEU A 617 0.57 2.01 -6.93
CA LEU A 617 1.23 1.39 -5.79
C LEU A 617 2.57 2.08 -5.52
N PRO A 618 2.88 2.46 -4.26
CA PRO A 618 4.11 3.20 -3.94
C PRO A 618 5.40 2.48 -4.34
N PHE A 619 5.37 1.15 -4.41
CA PHE A 619 6.52 0.29 -4.72
C PHE A 619 6.27 -0.61 -5.93
N GLY A 620 5.32 -0.23 -6.81
CA GLY A 620 4.91 -1.04 -7.95
C GLY A 620 4.25 -2.35 -7.52
N THR A 621 4.42 -3.38 -8.34
CA THR A 621 3.86 -4.73 -8.11
C THR A 621 4.83 -5.64 -7.37
N LEU A 622 4.35 -6.83 -6.96
CA LEU A 622 5.22 -7.86 -6.38
C LEU A 622 6.46 -8.13 -7.25
N ARG A 623 6.32 -8.13 -8.60
CA ARG A 623 7.46 -8.33 -9.53
C ARG A 623 8.56 -7.28 -9.35
N ASN A 624 8.17 -6.02 -9.09
CA ASN A 624 9.09 -4.92 -8.89
C ASN A 624 9.83 -5.06 -7.55
N VAL A 625 9.12 -5.50 -6.50
CA VAL A 625 9.67 -5.64 -5.13
C VAL A 625 10.62 -6.85 -5.01
N VAL A 626 10.27 -8.00 -5.57
CA VAL A 626 11.10 -9.22 -5.44
C VAL A 626 12.21 -9.31 -6.49
N GLY A 627 12.35 -8.30 -7.36
CA GLY A 627 13.41 -8.26 -8.37
C GLY A 627 13.29 -9.36 -9.44
N ILE A 628 12.12 -9.96 -9.61
CA ILE A 628 11.88 -10.96 -10.66
C ILE A 628 11.80 -10.20 -11.99
N SER A 629 12.94 -10.08 -12.69
CA SER A 629 12.93 -9.61 -14.07
C SER A 629 12.21 -10.64 -14.95
N LYS A 630 11.50 -10.17 -15.98
CA LYS A 630 11.09 -11.04 -17.08
C LYS A 630 12.38 -11.61 -17.69
N THR A 631 12.76 -12.82 -17.29
CA THR A 631 13.57 -13.70 -18.13
C THR A 631 12.81 -13.81 -19.45
N ARG A 632 13.27 -13.07 -20.47
CA ARG A 632 12.89 -13.33 -21.86
C ARG A 632 13.62 -14.57 -22.34
#